data_AF-A0A164DP36-F1
#
_entry.id   AF-A0A164DP36-F1
#
_cell.length_a   1.000
_cell.length_b   1.000
_cell.length_c   1.000
_cell.angle_alpha   90.00
_cell.angle_beta   90.00
_cell.angle_gamma   90.00
#
_symmetry.space_group_name_H-M   'P 1'
#
loop_
_entity.id
_entity.type
_entity.pdbx_description
1 polymer ?
#
loop_
_entity_poly.entity_id
_entity_poly.type
_entity_poly.pdbx_seq_one_letter_code
_entity_poly.pdbx_strand_id
1 'polypeptide(L)'
;MRKSFNQKIKKLSSSFIVVLLVCMNFLIHLPYKAEAATTELKGLGDVSYYNAIIFGDHSATSADIEGAMAVQKNMNASSYTVLAAATGAHNLAGATWVDEGYPSLLLGGQFTKAGAGQVIIQDGTVAMTKDGDPDGAMKTSYDRISYKEQAEIDAKFKEFRKDVNSVIEDAGQLHTDKPKSGMTFGIGEDVNNSNIYVSSGQNGKKTFDVKDVFLPNVDNKDFIVIYSDAETVNFASGAILYDTKNTGMATDLINTSQAYDPNSSFTELASKVIWVFPNAKKITTKGYGVVGSVFAPNAVVETKGGSINGQAFVGGLHQRDGFEVHNFKFNWPKWNKPSVEKVTGQFEIVKVDASDETKLLSGAEFEVYKDGQRIDTLRTDKTGKVISKKLEPGKYTLKETKAPEGYKLLKEEIEVNVEENKVVPVTVRNVKELGSLQVIKKDAESKNVLEGAEFRLKNENGQIVGGAKTTNKDGVVTFENLVPGKYTLEETKAPEGYKAIEVTVEVNVVANEVAKREVLNEKEPSKGPENPGEETEKPGEETEKPGEETEKPGEETEKPGEEAGTPDEETEKPGEETGKPGEGMENVDKGNPTLPEKGQGASHVQRLPATGHDMNYLPFIGFALVLLGIRLRFMIKNS
;
A
#
# COMPACT_ATOMS: atom_id res chain seq x y z
N MET A 1 36.55 53.94 67.53
CA MET A 1 36.17 52.53 67.28
C MET A 1 36.20 52.10 65.80
N ARG A 2 35.50 52.76 64.85
CA ARG A 2 35.35 52.29 63.43
C ARG A 2 36.60 51.67 62.75
N LYS A 3 37.80 52.26 62.86
CA LYS A 3 39.02 51.72 62.21
C LYS A 3 39.39 50.27 62.63
N SER A 4 39.16 49.88 63.89
CA SER A 4 39.49 48.53 64.39
C SER A 4 38.59 47.44 63.79
N PHE A 5 37.32 47.76 63.58
CA PHE A 5 36.32 46.83 63.04
C PHE A 5 36.63 46.44 61.58
N ASN A 6 36.92 47.43 60.73
CA ASN A 6 37.28 47.18 59.32
C ASN A 6 38.59 46.37 59.19
N GLN A 7 39.53 46.52 60.12
CA GLN A 7 40.78 45.77 60.11
C GLN A 7 40.58 44.29 60.52
N LYS A 8 39.67 44.00 61.46
CA LYS A 8 39.24 42.62 61.76
C LYS A 8 38.49 41.98 60.59
N ILE A 9 37.58 42.71 59.92
CA ILE A 9 36.83 42.20 58.76
C ILE A 9 37.78 41.87 57.59
N LYS A 10 38.76 42.73 57.28
CA LYS A 10 39.77 42.40 56.26
C LYS A 10 40.54 41.13 56.59
N LYS A 11 40.95 40.94 57.86
CA LYS A 11 41.67 39.72 58.27
C LYS A 11 40.83 38.44 58.14
N LEU A 12 39.55 38.46 58.52
CA LEU A 12 38.65 37.32 58.32
C LEU A 12 38.48 36.99 56.82
N SER A 13 38.29 38.00 55.98
CA SER A 13 38.16 37.84 54.52
C SER A 13 39.41 37.20 53.90
N SER A 14 40.61 37.65 54.28
CA SER A 14 41.87 37.05 53.83
C SER A 14 42.00 35.58 54.22
N SER A 15 41.70 35.22 55.48
CA SER A 15 41.76 33.82 55.93
C SER A 15 40.77 32.92 55.19
N PHE A 16 39.55 33.41 54.92
CA PHE A 16 38.53 32.63 54.22
C PHE A 16 38.89 32.39 52.73
N ILE A 17 39.53 33.37 52.08
CA ILE A 17 40.06 33.21 50.71
C ILE A 17 41.18 32.17 50.67
N VAL A 18 42.10 32.15 51.65
CA VAL A 18 43.16 31.13 51.72
C VAL A 18 42.57 29.73 51.93
N VAL A 19 41.57 29.57 52.80
CA VAL A 19 40.87 28.28 52.97
C VAL A 19 40.17 27.84 51.68
N LEU A 20 39.49 28.75 50.97
CA LEU A 20 38.89 28.46 49.67
C LEU A 20 39.91 27.99 48.62
N LEU A 21 41.08 28.62 48.55
CA LEU A 21 42.17 28.23 47.64
C LEU A 21 42.77 26.87 48.01
N VAL A 22 42.92 26.57 49.30
CA VAL A 22 43.36 25.23 49.77
C VAL A 22 42.31 24.16 49.44
N CYS A 23 41.03 24.44 49.66
CA CYS A 23 39.94 23.53 49.27
C CYS A 23 39.86 23.32 47.75
N MET A 24 40.10 24.37 46.94
CA MET A 24 40.18 24.22 45.48
C MET A 24 41.39 23.39 45.05
N ASN A 25 42.57 23.57 45.66
CA ASN A 25 43.71 22.68 45.39
C ASN A 25 43.43 21.23 45.82
N PHE A 26 42.69 20.99 46.90
CA PHE A 26 42.24 19.65 47.29
C PHE A 26 41.18 19.05 46.36
N LEU A 27 40.33 19.87 45.71
CA LEU A 27 39.43 19.42 44.65
C LEU A 27 40.19 19.09 43.35
N ILE A 28 41.24 19.86 43.03
CA ILE A 28 42.15 19.61 41.89
C ILE A 28 43.09 18.41 42.15
N HIS A 29 43.24 17.99 43.41
CA HIS A 29 44.03 16.83 43.84
C HIS A 29 43.21 15.78 44.60
N LEU A 30 41.90 15.67 44.30
CA LEU A 30 41.23 14.38 44.41
C LEU A 30 41.98 13.42 43.47
N PRO A 31 42.52 12.29 43.94
CA PRO A 31 43.12 11.32 43.03
C PRO A 31 42.03 10.84 42.08
N TYR A 32 42.24 11.07 40.78
CA TYR A 32 41.33 10.61 39.73
C TYR A 32 41.43 9.09 39.64
N LYS A 33 40.76 8.42 40.58
CA LYS A 33 40.81 6.97 40.76
C LYS A 33 40.03 6.35 39.61
N ALA A 34 40.77 6.02 38.55
CA ALA A 34 40.22 5.50 37.31
C ALA A 34 39.62 4.11 37.52
N GLU A 35 38.33 4.08 37.81
CA GLU A 35 37.42 3.09 37.24
C GLU A 35 36.58 3.85 36.21
N ALA A 36 37.07 3.87 34.96
CA ALA A 36 36.19 4.17 33.84
C ALA A 36 35.09 3.11 33.88
N ALA A 37 33.84 3.53 34.08
CA ALA A 37 32.72 2.61 34.21
C ALA A 37 32.58 1.83 32.91
N THR A 38 33.07 0.58 32.90
CA THR A 38 32.97 -0.30 31.75
C THR A 38 31.50 -0.58 31.51
N THR A 39 30.93 0.08 30.50
CA THR A 39 29.59 -0.25 30.02
C THR A 39 29.58 -1.72 29.63
N GLU A 40 28.69 -2.49 30.25
CA GLU A 40 28.51 -3.90 29.97
C GLU A 40 27.88 -4.06 28.58
N LEU A 41 28.76 -4.09 27.57
CA LEU A 41 28.44 -4.43 26.20
C LEU A 41 27.83 -5.82 26.15
N LYS A 42 26.70 -5.97 25.46
CA LYS A 42 26.03 -7.27 25.24
C LYS A 42 26.90 -8.26 24.45
N GLY A 43 27.89 -7.73 23.73
CA GLY A 43 28.82 -8.47 22.88
C GLY A 43 29.59 -7.50 21.98
N LEU A 44 30.12 -8.01 20.87
CA LEU A 44 30.78 -7.21 19.82
C LEU A 44 29.92 -7.06 18.55
N GLY A 45 28.59 -7.05 18.70
CA GLY A 45 27.63 -7.00 17.60
C GLY A 45 27.67 -8.20 16.64
N ASP A 46 26.94 -8.08 15.54
CA ASP A 46 27.00 -8.94 14.36
C ASP A 46 27.16 -8.08 13.08
N VAL A 47 27.20 -8.71 11.91
CA VAL A 47 27.42 -8.04 10.62
C VAL A 47 26.35 -6.99 10.25
N SER A 48 25.13 -7.09 10.81
CA SER A 48 24.03 -6.15 10.54
C SER A 48 24.14 -4.85 11.36
N TYR A 49 24.75 -4.92 12.55
CA TYR A 49 24.88 -3.77 13.44
C TYR A 49 25.81 -2.68 12.87
N TYR A 50 26.87 -3.07 12.15
CA TYR A 50 27.93 -2.16 11.70
C TYR A 50 27.66 -1.54 10.32
N ASN A 51 27.70 -0.22 10.23
CA ASN A 51 27.59 0.55 8.98
C ASN A 51 28.86 0.43 8.11
N ALA A 52 30.02 0.30 8.74
CA ALA A 52 31.27 -0.02 8.06
C ALA A 52 32.02 -1.13 8.80
N ILE A 53 32.39 -2.20 8.10
CA ILE A 53 33.31 -3.24 8.56
C ILE A 53 34.52 -3.25 7.62
N ILE A 54 35.68 -2.93 8.19
CA ILE A 54 36.91 -2.69 7.47
C ILE A 54 37.94 -3.74 7.92
N PHE A 55 38.19 -4.74 7.08
CA PHE A 55 39.07 -5.88 7.37
C PHE A 55 40.58 -5.55 7.30
N GLY A 56 40.91 -4.30 7.05
CA GLY A 56 42.27 -3.78 7.00
C GLY A 56 42.39 -2.48 7.76
N ASP A 57 43.21 -1.59 7.23
CA ASP A 57 43.49 -0.30 7.83
C ASP A 57 42.49 0.76 7.35
N HIS A 58 42.10 1.63 8.28
CA HIS A 58 41.22 2.75 8.03
C HIS A 58 41.99 4.08 8.18
N SER A 59 41.68 5.06 7.32
CA SER A 59 42.09 6.44 7.59
C SER A 59 41.01 7.43 7.19
N ALA A 60 40.89 8.53 7.93
CA ALA A 60 39.89 9.55 7.66
C ALA A 60 40.43 10.97 7.85
N THR A 61 39.99 11.88 6.99
CA THR A 61 40.30 13.31 7.11
C THR A 61 39.15 14.14 6.54
N SER A 62 38.44 14.88 7.41
CA SER A 62 37.21 15.63 7.07
C SER A 62 36.14 14.73 6.46
N ALA A 63 35.57 13.84 7.28
CA ALA A 63 34.65 12.79 6.89
C ALA A 63 33.88 12.25 8.11
N ASP A 64 32.80 11.50 7.89
CA ASP A 64 31.94 10.99 8.98
C ASP A 64 31.36 9.59 8.69
N ILE A 65 30.90 8.91 9.74
CA ILE A 65 30.05 7.69 9.68
C ILE A 65 28.83 7.92 10.59
N GLU A 66 27.63 7.83 10.03
CA GLU A 66 26.37 8.08 10.77
C GLU A 66 25.88 6.86 11.59
N GLY A 67 26.78 5.97 11.98
CA GLY A 67 26.47 4.70 12.63
C GLY A 67 27.71 3.95 13.09
N ALA A 68 27.56 2.70 13.52
CA ALA A 68 28.66 1.97 14.14
C ALA A 68 29.71 1.51 13.12
N MET A 69 30.99 1.53 13.51
CA MET A 69 32.12 1.08 12.67
C MET A 69 32.96 -0.01 13.35
N ALA A 70 33.44 -0.98 12.57
CA ALA A 70 34.42 -1.97 12.98
C ALA A 70 35.66 -1.91 12.09
N VAL A 71 36.85 -1.67 12.66
CA VAL A 71 38.15 -1.66 11.96
C VAL A 71 39.04 -2.78 12.52
N GLN A 72 39.47 -3.71 11.66
CA GLN A 72 40.25 -4.87 12.08
C GLN A 72 41.69 -4.52 12.42
N LYS A 73 42.29 -3.56 11.70
CA LYS A 73 43.66 -3.10 11.92
C LYS A 73 43.67 -1.66 12.44
N ASN A 74 44.56 -0.82 11.90
CA ASN A 74 44.84 0.49 12.45
C ASN A 74 43.85 1.54 11.95
N MET A 75 43.62 2.59 12.74
CA MET A 75 42.75 3.71 12.43
C MET A 75 43.52 5.02 12.56
N ASN A 76 43.78 5.69 11.43
CA ASN A 76 44.53 6.95 11.39
C ASN A 76 43.60 8.12 10.99
N ALA A 77 43.11 8.90 11.96
CA ALA A 77 42.02 9.86 11.75
C ALA A 77 42.29 11.27 12.30
N SER A 78 41.76 12.29 11.62
CA SER A 78 41.71 13.69 12.10
C SER A 78 40.53 14.44 11.48
N SER A 79 39.83 15.26 12.25
CA SER A 79 38.56 15.89 11.82
C SER A 79 37.57 14.84 11.32
N TYR A 80 37.10 13.98 12.23
CA TYR A 80 36.30 12.79 11.90
C TYR A 80 35.27 12.46 12.98
N THR A 81 34.06 12.05 12.59
CA THR A 81 33.02 11.62 13.54
C THR A 81 32.50 10.22 13.25
N VAL A 82 32.24 9.45 14.31
CA VAL A 82 31.42 8.24 14.29
C VAL A 82 30.18 8.49 15.15
N LEU A 83 29.04 7.95 14.74
CA LEU A 83 27.71 8.30 15.28
C LEU A 83 27.34 9.77 15.05
N ALA A 84 27.90 10.41 14.01
CA ALA A 84 27.42 11.73 13.61
C ALA A 84 25.95 11.63 13.18
N ALA A 85 25.07 12.34 13.89
CA ALA A 85 24.09 13.12 13.15
C ALA A 85 24.82 14.37 12.63
N ALA A 86 24.85 14.57 11.30
CA ALA A 86 25.40 15.77 10.71
C ALA A 86 24.77 17.03 11.37
N THR A 87 25.59 18.02 11.68
CA THR A 87 25.44 18.85 12.89
C THR A 87 24.05 19.47 13.13
N GLY A 88 23.31 18.90 14.10
CA GLY A 88 22.22 19.59 14.80
C GLY A 88 20.80 19.26 14.35
N ALA A 89 20.26 18.17 14.93
CA ALA A 89 18.90 17.64 14.75
C ALA A 89 18.59 17.04 13.37
N HIS A 90 18.34 15.71 13.39
CA HIS A 90 18.10 14.82 12.25
C HIS A 90 19.35 14.55 11.41
N ASN A 91 19.56 13.29 11.03
CA ASN A 91 20.60 12.90 10.08
C ASN A 91 20.26 13.49 8.70
N LEU A 92 21.27 13.94 7.94
CA LEU A 92 21.05 14.54 6.62
C LEU A 92 20.66 13.51 5.55
N ALA A 93 21.00 12.24 5.77
CA ALA A 93 20.46 11.07 5.10
C ALA A 93 20.44 9.89 6.10
N GLY A 94 19.88 8.74 5.75
CA GLY A 94 19.90 7.54 6.61
C GLY A 94 19.09 7.64 7.93
N ALA A 95 18.77 6.48 8.51
CA ALA A 95 17.96 6.38 9.71
C ALA A 95 18.68 6.95 10.95
N THR A 96 17.95 7.44 11.95
CA THR A 96 18.56 7.79 13.25
C THR A 96 19.26 6.57 13.85
N TRP A 97 20.48 6.75 14.37
CA TRP A 97 21.20 5.69 15.07
C TRP A 97 20.53 5.30 16.40
N VAL A 98 20.73 4.05 16.85
CA VAL A 98 20.17 3.49 18.08
C VAL A 98 21.27 2.75 18.86
N ASP A 99 21.40 3.03 20.16
CA ASP A 99 22.29 2.26 21.04
C ASP A 99 21.66 0.89 21.36
N GLU A 100 22.12 -0.13 20.65
CA GLU A 100 21.74 -1.53 20.89
C GLU A 100 22.55 -2.19 22.02
N GLY A 101 23.48 -1.50 22.67
CA GLY A 101 24.38 -2.06 23.68
C GLY A 101 25.60 -2.79 23.10
N TYR A 102 26.05 -2.36 21.92
CA TYR A 102 27.22 -2.87 21.18
C TYR A 102 28.24 -1.75 20.92
N PRO A 103 29.51 -2.06 20.58
CA PRO A 103 30.52 -1.02 20.36
C PRO A 103 30.22 -0.16 19.14
N SER A 104 30.05 1.14 19.35
CA SER A 104 29.95 2.19 18.33
C SER A 104 31.20 2.25 17.45
N LEU A 105 32.36 2.00 18.07
CA LEU A 105 33.61 1.73 17.37
C LEU A 105 34.23 0.45 17.94
N LEU A 106 34.45 -0.55 17.09
CA LEU A 106 35.26 -1.73 17.40
C LEU A 106 36.60 -1.61 16.69
N LEU A 107 37.72 -1.58 17.42
CA LEU A 107 39.07 -1.40 16.86
C LEU A 107 39.99 -2.56 17.27
N GLY A 108 40.49 -3.30 16.28
CA GLY A 108 41.42 -4.43 16.46
C GLY A 108 42.91 -4.09 16.36
N GLY A 109 43.28 -2.89 15.91
CA GLY A 109 44.66 -2.41 15.84
C GLY A 109 44.87 -1.10 16.63
N GLN A 110 45.86 -0.30 16.21
CA GLN A 110 46.17 0.97 16.88
C GLN A 110 45.42 2.16 16.28
N PHE A 111 44.99 3.06 17.15
CA PHE A 111 44.54 4.40 16.79
C PHE A 111 45.74 5.35 16.67
N THR A 112 45.68 6.23 15.69
CA THR A 112 46.63 7.33 15.52
C THR A 112 45.86 8.59 15.16
N LYS A 113 46.15 9.70 15.86
CA LYS A 113 45.54 10.99 15.58
C LYS A 113 46.32 11.72 14.49
N ALA A 114 45.76 11.77 13.29
CA ALA A 114 46.44 12.22 12.06
C ALA A 114 46.71 13.74 11.97
N GLY A 115 46.49 14.52 13.04
CA GLY A 115 46.66 15.97 13.05
C GLY A 115 45.90 16.68 14.18
N ALA A 116 45.79 18.00 14.09
CA ALA A 116 45.16 18.84 15.12
C ALA A 116 43.63 18.68 15.22
N GLY A 117 42.97 18.23 14.14
CA GLY A 117 41.52 18.02 14.08
C GLY A 117 41.00 17.07 15.17
N GLN A 118 39.79 17.30 15.66
CA GLN A 118 39.15 16.42 16.64
C GLN A 118 38.73 15.09 16.00
N VAL A 119 38.63 14.05 16.81
CA VAL A 119 37.95 12.81 16.44
C VAL A 119 36.87 12.60 17.50
N ILE A 120 35.64 12.35 17.08
CA ILE A 120 34.44 12.37 17.94
C ILE A 120 33.68 11.06 17.76
N ILE A 121 33.27 10.44 18.87
CA ILE A 121 32.35 9.29 18.88
C ILE A 121 31.13 9.73 19.70
N GLN A 122 30.06 10.17 19.05
CA GLN A 122 28.93 10.81 19.75
C GLN A 122 28.15 9.80 20.58
N ASP A 123 28.02 10.02 21.90
CA ASP A 123 27.30 9.17 22.86
C ASP A 123 27.65 7.66 22.82
N GLY A 124 28.78 7.27 22.23
CA GLY A 124 29.10 5.88 21.94
C GLY A 124 29.84 5.12 23.03
N THR A 125 30.20 3.86 22.74
CA THR A 125 31.23 3.10 23.48
C THR A 125 32.27 2.57 22.49
N VAL A 126 33.55 2.78 22.77
CA VAL A 126 34.65 2.20 21.99
C VAL A 126 35.09 0.87 22.61
N ALA A 127 35.16 -0.20 21.81
CA ALA A 127 35.80 -1.46 22.17
C ALA A 127 37.16 -1.58 21.48
N MET A 128 38.24 -1.76 22.25
CA MET A 128 39.61 -1.83 21.75
C MET A 128 40.49 -2.73 22.63
N THR A 129 41.69 -3.08 22.17
CA THR A 129 42.73 -3.64 23.06
C THR A 129 43.36 -2.55 23.93
N LYS A 130 44.01 -2.95 25.04
CA LYS A 130 44.63 -2.01 26.01
C LYS A 130 45.70 -1.12 25.37
N ASP A 131 46.42 -1.67 24.39
CA ASP A 131 47.49 -1.00 23.63
C ASP A 131 46.98 -0.36 22.30
N GLY A 132 45.67 -0.38 22.06
CA GLY A 132 45.02 0.19 20.87
C GLY A 132 44.95 1.71 20.84
N ASP A 133 45.23 2.39 21.96
CA ASP A 133 45.32 3.85 22.08
C ASP A 133 46.58 4.23 22.88
N PRO A 134 47.79 4.10 22.28
CA PRO A 134 49.06 4.23 23.00
C PRO A 134 49.32 5.66 23.50
N ASP A 135 48.88 6.67 22.74
CA ASP A 135 49.06 8.09 23.10
C ASP A 135 47.97 8.62 24.05
N GLY A 136 46.94 7.84 24.37
CA GLY A 136 45.78 8.33 25.14
C GLY A 136 44.87 9.30 24.35
N ALA A 137 44.98 9.33 23.02
CA ALA A 137 44.28 10.26 22.15
C ALA A 137 42.77 9.94 22.05
N MET A 138 42.37 8.67 22.17
CA MET A 138 40.96 8.31 22.37
C MET A 138 40.47 8.70 23.77
N LYS A 139 41.25 8.37 24.83
CA LYS A 139 40.87 8.65 26.24
C LYS A 139 40.61 10.13 26.52
N THR A 140 41.29 11.02 25.82
CA THR A 140 41.12 12.49 25.93
C THR A 140 39.94 13.05 25.13
N SER A 141 39.22 12.20 24.38
CA SER A 141 38.15 12.58 23.45
C SER A 141 36.78 11.97 23.78
N TYR A 142 36.69 10.90 24.60
CA TYR A 142 35.45 10.12 24.81
C TYR A 142 35.22 9.70 26.27
N ASP A 143 33.94 9.53 26.63
CA ASP A 143 33.52 9.14 27.99
C ASP A 143 33.55 7.62 28.26
N ARG A 144 33.50 6.76 27.22
CA ARG A 144 33.29 5.30 27.37
C ARG A 144 34.24 4.46 26.51
N ILE A 145 35.19 3.75 27.17
CA ILE A 145 36.07 2.75 26.54
C ILE A 145 35.93 1.41 27.28
N SER A 146 35.76 0.33 26.53
CA SER A 146 35.71 -1.05 27.01
C SER A 146 36.91 -1.84 26.45
N TYR A 147 37.75 -2.37 27.32
CA TYR A 147 38.96 -3.10 26.90
C TYR A 147 38.67 -4.57 26.66
N LYS A 148 39.11 -5.06 25.50
CA LYS A 148 38.93 -6.44 25.02
C LYS A 148 40.28 -7.10 24.75
N GLU A 149 40.31 -8.43 24.78
CA GLU A 149 41.50 -9.20 24.43
C GLU A 149 41.57 -9.38 22.90
N GLN A 150 42.77 -9.31 22.30
CA GLN A 150 42.96 -9.36 20.84
C GLN A 150 42.24 -10.55 20.20
N ALA A 151 42.30 -11.72 20.85
CA ALA A 151 41.68 -12.95 20.37
C ALA A 151 40.14 -12.87 20.27
N GLU A 152 39.47 -12.05 21.10
CA GLU A 152 38.03 -11.81 21.05
C GLU A 152 37.67 -11.00 19.79
N ILE A 153 38.43 -9.94 19.52
CA ILE A 153 38.25 -9.08 18.35
C ILE A 153 38.59 -9.85 17.06
N ASP A 154 39.72 -10.56 17.04
CA ASP A 154 40.15 -11.41 15.92
C ASP A 154 39.14 -12.53 15.60
N ALA A 155 38.45 -13.07 16.61
CA ALA A 155 37.38 -14.04 16.40
C ALA A 155 36.15 -13.39 15.76
N LYS A 156 35.72 -12.22 16.25
CA LYS A 156 34.59 -11.47 15.69
C LYS A 156 34.84 -11.01 14.25
N PHE A 157 36.05 -10.60 13.87
CA PHE A 157 36.35 -10.30 12.46
C PHE A 157 36.40 -11.53 11.55
N LYS A 158 36.70 -12.73 12.06
CA LYS A 158 36.56 -13.99 11.29
C LYS A 158 35.10 -14.34 11.05
N GLU A 159 34.24 -14.09 12.04
CA GLU A 159 32.78 -14.19 11.93
C GLU A 159 32.23 -13.23 10.87
N PHE A 160 32.52 -11.92 10.98
CA PHE A 160 32.14 -10.93 9.97
C PHE A 160 32.62 -11.30 8.56
N ARG A 161 33.87 -11.78 8.41
CA ARG A 161 34.40 -12.18 7.09
C ARG A 161 33.70 -13.42 6.55
N LYS A 162 33.33 -14.39 7.40
CA LYS A 162 32.57 -15.57 6.99
C LYS A 162 31.20 -15.15 6.44
N ASP A 163 30.49 -14.29 7.14
CA ASP A 163 29.12 -13.93 6.75
C ASP A 163 29.11 -13.01 5.51
N VAL A 164 30.07 -12.07 5.41
CA VAL A 164 30.32 -11.28 4.19
C VAL A 164 30.72 -12.16 3.00
N ASN A 165 31.53 -13.21 3.21
CA ASN A 165 31.86 -14.16 2.15
C ASN A 165 30.64 -14.97 1.71
N SER A 166 29.74 -15.38 2.62
CA SER A 166 28.51 -16.09 2.26
C SER A 166 27.67 -15.27 1.28
N VAL A 167 27.42 -13.99 1.59
CA VAL A 167 26.69 -13.08 0.68
C VAL A 167 27.34 -13.00 -0.70
N ILE A 168 28.67 -13.02 -0.78
CA ILE A 168 29.45 -12.98 -2.02
C ILE A 168 29.37 -14.30 -2.80
N GLU A 169 29.41 -15.44 -2.10
CA GLU A 169 29.31 -16.78 -2.68
C GLU A 169 27.91 -17.06 -3.22
N ASP A 170 26.87 -16.68 -2.46
CA ASP A 170 25.45 -16.73 -2.84
C ASP A 170 25.18 -15.82 -4.06
N ALA A 171 25.60 -14.55 -3.98
CA ALA A 171 25.44 -13.59 -5.07
C ALA A 171 26.20 -13.98 -6.35
N GLY A 172 27.27 -14.77 -6.23
CA GLY A 172 28.04 -15.30 -7.36
C GLY A 172 27.35 -16.44 -8.12
N GLN A 173 26.26 -17.02 -7.60
CA GLN A 173 25.45 -18.01 -8.33
C GLN A 173 24.35 -17.34 -9.19
N LEU A 174 23.98 -16.10 -8.85
CA LEU A 174 22.87 -15.39 -9.48
C LEU A 174 23.22 -14.97 -10.91
N HIS A 175 22.29 -15.19 -11.85
CA HIS A 175 22.44 -14.78 -13.24
C HIS A 175 21.08 -14.62 -13.92
N THR A 176 21.00 -13.70 -14.88
CA THR A 176 19.81 -13.46 -15.71
C THR A 176 20.05 -13.84 -17.16
N ASP A 177 19.07 -14.50 -17.78
CA ASP A 177 18.97 -14.70 -19.23
C ASP A 177 18.03 -13.68 -19.91
N LYS A 178 17.33 -12.85 -19.11
CA LYS A 178 16.28 -11.90 -19.53
C LYS A 178 16.57 -10.49 -19.01
N PRO A 179 17.63 -9.81 -19.49
CA PRO A 179 17.91 -8.41 -19.13
C PRO A 179 16.75 -7.50 -19.54
N LYS A 180 16.30 -6.62 -18.64
CA LYS A 180 15.23 -5.65 -18.92
C LYS A 180 15.79 -4.56 -19.83
N SER A 181 15.07 -4.27 -20.93
CA SER A 181 15.50 -3.30 -21.94
C SER A 181 15.76 -1.91 -21.33
N GLY A 182 16.81 -1.24 -21.79
CA GLY A 182 17.22 0.08 -21.31
C GLY A 182 17.97 0.10 -19.97
N MET A 183 17.87 -0.94 -19.13
CA MET A 183 18.46 -0.92 -17.78
C MET A 183 19.99 -1.01 -17.80
N THR A 184 20.65 -0.22 -16.95
CA THR A 184 22.11 -0.21 -16.86
C THR A 184 22.63 -1.57 -16.38
N PHE A 185 23.82 -1.97 -16.83
CA PHE A 185 24.45 -3.27 -16.54
C PHE A 185 23.60 -4.51 -16.92
N GLY A 186 22.62 -4.37 -17.83
CA GLY A 186 21.80 -5.50 -18.28
C GLY A 186 21.09 -6.21 -17.13
N ILE A 187 20.55 -5.43 -16.17
CA ILE A 187 19.81 -5.93 -15.02
C ILE A 187 18.53 -6.64 -15.47
N GLY A 188 18.33 -7.87 -15.03
CA GLY A 188 17.17 -8.70 -15.32
C GLY A 188 16.84 -9.63 -14.16
N GLU A 189 15.75 -10.39 -14.25
CA GLU A 189 15.36 -11.34 -13.19
C GLU A 189 16.32 -12.53 -13.14
N ASP A 190 16.70 -12.97 -11.94
CA ASP A 190 17.50 -14.19 -11.77
C ASP A 190 16.70 -15.43 -12.22
N VAL A 191 17.37 -16.37 -12.88
CA VAL A 191 16.71 -17.54 -13.48
C VAL A 191 16.14 -18.54 -12.46
N ASN A 192 16.59 -18.49 -11.20
CA ASN A 192 16.15 -19.38 -10.12
C ASN A 192 15.27 -18.66 -9.09
N ASN A 193 15.39 -17.33 -8.96
CA ASN A 193 14.60 -16.51 -8.05
C ASN A 193 14.13 -15.20 -8.70
N SER A 194 12.90 -15.20 -9.21
CA SER A 194 12.25 -14.04 -9.84
C SER A 194 12.19 -12.77 -8.97
N ASN A 195 12.34 -12.88 -7.65
CA ASN A 195 12.24 -11.75 -6.73
C ASN A 195 13.59 -11.06 -6.50
N ILE A 196 14.66 -11.56 -7.13
CA ILE A 196 15.96 -10.89 -7.20
C ILE A 196 16.19 -10.45 -8.66
N TYR A 197 16.53 -9.17 -8.85
CA TYR A 197 17.19 -8.76 -10.08
C TYR A 197 18.70 -8.89 -9.95
N VAL A 198 19.37 -9.25 -11.03
CA VAL A 198 20.84 -9.39 -11.10
C VAL A 198 21.39 -8.77 -12.38
N SER A 199 22.56 -8.13 -12.29
CA SER A 199 23.29 -7.55 -13.42
C SER A 199 23.95 -8.62 -14.30
N SER A 200 24.09 -8.34 -15.59
CA SER A 200 24.80 -9.20 -16.56
C SER A 200 25.97 -8.48 -17.23
N GLY A 201 26.90 -9.25 -17.83
CA GLY A 201 27.96 -8.69 -18.69
C GLY A 201 29.02 -7.81 -18.03
N GLN A 202 29.20 -7.89 -16.69
CA GLN A 202 30.25 -7.16 -15.95
C GLN A 202 31.45 -8.03 -15.53
N ASN A 203 31.40 -9.34 -15.80
CA ASN A 203 32.49 -10.28 -15.52
C ASN A 203 33.50 -10.37 -16.68
N GLY A 204 34.71 -10.86 -16.38
CA GLY A 204 35.85 -10.89 -17.30
C GLY A 204 36.51 -9.53 -17.54
N LYS A 205 36.15 -8.49 -16.77
CA LYS A 205 36.65 -7.11 -16.94
C LYS A 205 37.73 -6.80 -15.92
N LYS A 206 38.87 -6.24 -16.33
CA LYS A 206 39.89 -5.78 -15.37
C LYS A 206 39.42 -4.56 -14.55
N THR A 207 38.63 -3.68 -15.17
CA THR A 207 38.08 -2.48 -14.56
C THR A 207 36.57 -2.42 -14.78
N PHE A 208 35.82 -2.05 -13.75
CA PHE A 208 34.38 -1.76 -13.82
C PHE A 208 34.12 -0.29 -13.47
N ASP A 209 33.84 0.52 -14.49
CA ASP A 209 33.54 1.94 -14.33
C ASP A 209 32.02 2.14 -14.19
N VAL A 210 31.60 2.69 -13.05
CA VAL A 210 30.20 2.97 -12.70
C VAL A 210 29.89 4.44 -13.00
N LYS A 211 28.93 4.64 -13.91
CA LYS A 211 28.37 5.94 -14.33
C LYS A 211 26.93 5.74 -14.81
N ASP A 212 26.06 6.71 -14.51
CA ASP A 212 24.66 6.82 -14.95
C ASP A 212 23.88 5.49 -14.88
N VAL A 213 23.48 5.13 -13.66
CA VAL A 213 22.86 3.83 -13.36
C VAL A 213 21.35 3.96 -13.37
N PHE A 214 20.70 3.38 -14.36
CA PHE A 214 19.25 3.28 -14.46
C PHE A 214 18.79 1.92 -13.92
N LEU A 215 17.93 1.97 -12.89
CA LEU A 215 17.41 0.82 -12.15
C LEU A 215 15.90 0.61 -12.43
N PRO A 216 15.45 -0.65 -12.61
CA PRO A 216 14.04 -0.99 -12.77
C PRO A 216 13.27 -0.90 -11.45
N ASN A 217 11.94 -0.75 -11.52
CA ASN A 217 11.03 -0.84 -10.38
C ASN A 217 11.27 -2.08 -9.50
N VAL A 218 11.35 -1.91 -8.17
CA VAL A 218 11.60 -3.00 -7.21
C VAL A 218 10.46 -3.26 -6.21
N ASP A 219 9.25 -2.74 -6.40
CA ASP A 219 8.11 -2.92 -5.48
C ASP A 219 7.92 -4.39 -5.07
N ASN A 220 7.90 -5.29 -6.06
CA ASN A 220 7.76 -6.74 -5.91
C ASN A 220 9.10 -7.51 -5.88
N LYS A 221 10.21 -6.84 -5.52
CA LYS A 221 11.55 -7.43 -5.48
C LYS A 221 12.18 -7.27 -4.10
N ASP A 222 12.98 -8.26 -3.74
CA ASP A 222 13.78 -8.28 -2.53
C ASP A 222 15.09 -7.51 -2.73
N PHE A 223 15.78 -7.72 -3.86
CA PHE A 223 17.11 -7.15 -4.12
C PHE A 223 17.39 -6.80 -5.58
N ILE A 224 18.32 -5.85 -5.79
CA ILE A 224 19.11 -5.71 -7.01
C ILE A 224 20.56 -6.07 -6.67
N VAL A 225 21.09 -7.11 -7.32
CA VAL A 225 22.48 -7.56 -7.15
C VAL A 225 23.32 -7.11 -8.34
N ILE A 226 24.22 -6.15 -8.12
CA ILE A 226 25.19 -5.69 -9.12
C ILE A 226 26.53 -6.34 -8.83
N TYR A 227 26.88 -7.36 -9.62
CA TYR A 227 28.07 -8.20 -9.42
C TYR A 227 29.14 -7.90 -10.48
N SER A 228 30.41 -7.85 -10.08
CA SER A 228 31.54 -7.86 -11.02
C SER A 228 32.79 -8.52 -10.42
N ASP A 229 33.44 -9.37 -11.22
CA ASP A 229 34.72 -10.02 -10.90
C ASP A 229 35.96 -9.12 -11.08
N ALA A 230 35.77 -7.81 -11.30
CA ALA A 230 36.86 -6.88 -11.65
C ALA A 230 37.86 -6.61 -10.51
N GLU A 231 39.11 -6.35 -10.88
CA GLU A 231 40.19 -5.99 -9.93
C GLU A 231 40.08 -4.53 -9.44
N THR A 232 39.50 -3.64 -10.26
CA THR A 232 39.33 -2.21 -9.98
C THR A 232 37.91 -1.75 -10.27
N VAL A 233 37.29 -0.99 -9.38
CA VAL A 233 35.95 -0.39 -9.56
C VAL A 233 36.03 1.12 -9.39
N ASN A 234 35.36 1.90 -10.24
CA ASN A 234 35.38 3.37 -10.17
C ASN A 234 33.96 3.97 -10.19
N PHE A 235 33.53 4.56 -9.08
CA PHE A 235 32.33 5.38 -8.99
C PHE A 235 32.69 6.83 -9.35
N ALA A 236 32.75 7.10 -10.66
CA ALA A 236 33.52 8.23 -11.20
C ALA A 236 32.73 9.52 -11.40
N SER A 237 31.45 9.44 -11.75
CA SER A 237 30.45 10.52 -11.81
C SER A 237 29.14 9.97 -12.39
N GLY A 238 28.03 10.70 -12.24
CA GLY A 238 26.75 10.37 -12.89
C GLY A 238 25.58 10.30 -11.92
N ALA A 239 24.41 9.96 -12.46
CA ALA A 239 23.15 9.86 -11.71
C ALA A 239 22.81 8.42 -11.26
N ILE A 240 21.86 8.32 -10.34
CA ILE A 240 21.01 7.14 -10.14
C ILE A 240 19.61 7.50 -10.64
N LEU A 241 19.16 6.80 -11.68
CA LEU A 241 17.83 6.94 -12.27
C LEU A 241 16.97 5.75 -11.86
N TYR A 242 15.70 5.97 -11.52
CA TYR A 242 14.80 4.90 -11.04
C TYR A 242 13.44 4.97 -11.73
N ASP A 243 12.93 3.80 -12.13
CA ASP A 243 11.56 3.62 -12.62
C ASP A 243 10.61 3.32 -11.44
N THR A 244 10.29 4.33 -10.64
CA THR A 244 9.31 4.23 -9.53
C THR A 244 7.90 3.83 -9.96
N LYS A 245 7.58 3.85 -11.26
CA LYS A 245 6.21 3.63 -11.76
C LYS A 245 6.09 2.41 -12.68
N ASN A 246 7.15 1.58 -12.76
CA ASN A 246 7.23 0.37 -13.60
C ASN A 246 6.84 0.60 -15.07
N THR A 247 7.29 1.73 -15.62
CA THR A 247 7.03 2.21 -16.99
C THR A 247 8.03 1.72 -18.03
N GLY A 248 9.16 1.15 -17.61
CA GLY A 248 10.30 0.85 -18.45
C GLY A 248 11.20 2.07 -18.75
N MET A 249 10.93 3.23 -18.15
CA MET A 249 11.69 4.47 -18.32
C MET A 249 12.04 5.10 -16.96
N ALA A 250 13.07 5.93 -16.92
CA ALA A 250 13.42 6.67 -15.70
C ALA A 250 12.33 7.69 -15.36
N THR A 251 11.65 7.49 -14.22
CA THR A 251 10.59 8.39 -13.76
C THR A 251 11.05 9.34 -12.67
N ASP A 252 12.04 8.95 -11.87
CA ASP A 252 12.66 9.79 -10.83
C ASP A 252 14.20 9.77 -10.91
N LEU A 253 14.81 10.87 -10.47
CA LEU A 253 16.23 11.04 -10.22
C LEU A 253 16.46 10.94 -8.70
N ILE A 254 17.25 9.98 -8.24
CA ILE A 254 17.49 9.78 -6.80
C ILE A 254 18.49 10.81 -6.28
N ASN A 255 18.03 11.67 -5.37
CA ASN A 255 18.89 12.59 -4.63
C ASN A 255 19.54 11.85 -3.45
N THR A 256 20.82 11.49 -3.59
CA THR A 256 21.60 10.78 -2.54
C THR A 256 22.03 11.65 -1.36
N SER A 257 21.54 12.90 -1.30
CA SER A 257 21.77 13.88 -0.23
C SER A 257 20.46 14.48 0.28
N GLN A 258 19.35 13.74 0.16
CA GLN A 258 18.06 14.13 0.72
C GLN A 258 17.89 13.62 2.16
N ALA A 259 17.17 14.41 2.97
CA ALA A 259 16.76 14.04 4.32
C ALA A 259 16.07 12.66 4.37
N TYR A 260 16.31 11.92 5.44
CA TYR A 260 15.78 10.57 5.58
C TYR A 260 14.25 10.56 5.71
N ASP A 261 13.59 9.94 4.74
CA ASP A 261 12.19 9.50 4.80
C ASP A 261 12.15 7.98 4.60
N PRO A 262 11.61 7.19 5.57
CA PRO A 262 11.50 5.74 5.45
C PRO A 262 10.59 5.28 4.30
N ASN A 263 9.75 6.15 3.75
CA ASN A 263 8.83 5.86 2.65
C ASN A 263 9.37 6.30 1.28
N SER A 264 10.56 6.93 1.24
CA SER A 264 11.12 7.44 -0.01
C SER A 264 11.76 6.33 -0.86
N SER A 265 11.70 6.50 -2.18
CA SER A 265 12.32 5.61 -3.17
C SER A 265 13.84 5.47 -2.99
N PHE A 266 14.50 6.50 -2.45
CA PHE A 266 15.90 6.45 -2.04
C PHE A 266 16.13 5.44 -0.91
N THR A 267 15.34 5.50 0.16
CA THR A 267 15.45 4.56 1.29
C THR A 267 15.10 3.14 0.88
N GLU A 268 14.09 2.96 0.02
CA GLU A 268 13.79 1.66 -0.59
C GLU A 268 15.04 1.07 -1.28
N LEU A 269 15.59 1.79 -2.27
CA LEU A 269 16.74 1.33 -3.04
C LEU A 269 17.97 1.11 -2.16
N ALA A 270 18.25 1.99 -1.19
CA ALA A 270 19.37 1.85 -0.27
C ALA A 270 19.32 0.55 0.57
N SER A 271 18.11 0.03 0.83
CA SER A 271 17.92 -1.25 1.54
C SER A 271 17.96 -2.51 0.63
N LYS A 272 17.68 -2.33 -0.68
CA LYS A 272 17.52 -3.41 -1.68
C LYS A 272 18.69 -3.56 -2.66
N VAL A 273 19.47 -2.52 -2.92
CA VAL A 273 20.62 -2.57 -3.85
C VAL A 273 21.87 -3.08 -3.14
N ILE A 274 22.59 -4.02 -3.75
CA ILE A 274 23.94 -4.42 -3.34
C ILE A 274 24.94 -4.44 -4.49
N TRP A 275 26.18 -4.08 -4.17
CA TRP A 275 27.33 -4.07 -5.06
C TRP A 275 28.34 -5.12 -4.58
N VAL A 276 28.60 -6.13 -5.41
CA VAL A 276 29.33 -7.35 -5.01
C VAL A 276 30.59 -7.51 -5.84
N PHE A 277 31.75 -7.35 -5.18
CA PHE A 277 33.06 -7.27 -5.83
C PHE A 277 34.10 -8.18 -5.14
N PRO A 278 34.02 -9.52 -5.31
CA PRO A 278 34.91 -10.48 -4.63
C PRO A 278 36.39 -10.24 -4.87
N ASN A 279 36.73 -9.93 -6.13
CA ASN A 279 38.09 -9.84 -6.62
C ASN A 279 38.71 -8.46 -6.48
N ALA A 280 37.89 -7.42 -6.27
CA ALA A 280 38.38 -6.04 -6.26
C ALA A 280 39.50 -5.85 -5.24
N LYS A 281 40.53 -5.11 -5.67
CA LYS A 281 41.68 -4.69 -4.85
C LYS A 281 41.65 -3.19 -4.61
N LYS A 282 41.02 -2.44 -5.53
CA LYS A 282 40.84 -0.99 -5.44
C LYS A 282 39.43 -0.59 -5.85
N ILE A 283 38.81 0.27 -5.04
CA ILE A 283 37.60 1.02 -5.40
C ILE A 283 37.94 2.51 -5.32
N THR A 284 37.47 3.33 -6.27
CA THR A 284 37.54 4.79 -6.16
C THR A 284 36.17 5.46 -6.19
N THR A 285 35.98 6.54 -5.43
CA THR A 285 34.81 7.42 -5.53
C THR A 285 35.23 8.85 -5.87
N LYS A 286 34.40 9.59 -6.60
CA LYS A 286 34.65 10.99 -6.99
C LYS A 286 33.37 11.82 -6.92
N GLY A 287 32.94 12.19 -5.72
CA GLY A 287 31.69 12.93 -5.50
C GLY A 287 30.42 12.12 -5.79
N TYR A 288 30.52 10.80 -5.92
CA TYR A 288 29.42 9.92 -6.29
C TYR A 288 28.71 9.38 -5.05
N GLY A 289 27.38 9.47 -5.02
CA GLY A 289 26.55 8.81 -4.01
C GLY A 289 26.24 7.37 -4.42
N VAL A 290 26.90 6.40 -3.80
CA VAL A 290 26.62 4.98 -4.01
C VAL A 290 25.32 4.64 -3.28
N VAL A 291 24.28 4.22 -4.00
CA VAL A 291 23.02 3.75 -3.40
C VAL A 291 23.12 2.24 -3.17
N GLY A 292 22.85 1.78 -1.95
CA GLY A 292 22.95 0.37 -1.58
C GLY A 292 24.26 0.00 -0.89
N SER A 293 24.35 -1.26 -0.46
CA SER A 293 25.46 -1.78 0.35
C SER A 293 26.59 -2.37 -0.50
N VAL A 294 27.85 -2.28 -0.05
CA VAL A 294 29.05 -2.64 -0.82
C VAL A 294 29.79 -3.80 -0.16
N PHE A 295 29.87 -4.93 -0.87
CA PHE A 295 30.54 -6.17 -0.46
C PHE A 295 31.84 -6.35 -1.25
N ALA A 296 32.95 -5.84 -0.70
CA ALA A 296 34.26 -5.85 -1.33
C ALA A 296 35.41 -6.09 -0.31
N PRO A 297 35.39 -7.21 0.44
CA PRO A 297 36.23 -7.42 1.64
C PRO A 297 37.74 -7.51 1.38
N ASN A 298 38.16 -7.43 0.11
CA ASN A 298 39.55 -7.50 -0.32
C ASN A 298 40.02 -6.19 -0.98
N ALA A 299 39.15 -5.18 -1.10
CA ALA A 299 39.41 -3.92 -1.78
C ALA A 299 39.70 -2.76 -0.82
N VAL A 300 40.67 -1.93 -1.17
CA VAL A 300 40.86 -0.61 -0.54
C VAL A 300 39.99 0.41 -1.26
N VAL A 301 39.13 1.11 -0.51
CA VAL A 301 38.30 2.22 -1.03
C VAL A 301 39.05 3.53 -0.84
N GLU A 302 39.46 4.16 -1.94
CA GLU A 302 40.01 5.52 -1.97
C GLU A 302 38.91 6.51 -2.37
N THR A 303 38.51 7.37 -1.43
CA THR A 303 37.40 8.29 -1.66
C THR A 303 37.86 9.68 -2.07
N LYS A 304 36.99 10.41 -2.77
CA LYS A 304 37.16 11.84 -3.06
C LYS A 304 35.80 12.55 -3.02
N GLY A 305 35.23 12.63 -1.82
CA GLY A 305 33.85 13.07 -1.60
C GLY A 305 32.80 12.12 -2.19
N GLY A 306 31.53 12.41 -1.93
CA GLY A 306 30.40 11.50 -2.20
C GLY A 306 30.07 10.67 -0.96
N SER A 307 29.26 9.61 -1.12
CA SER A 307 28.81 8.81 0.02
C SER A 307 28.58 7.34 -0.32
N ILE A 308 28.52 6.48 0.70
CA ILE A 308 27.84 5.18 0.62
C ILE A 308 26.53 5.25 1.41
N ASN A 309 25.44 4.93 0.74
CA ASN A 309 24.08 4.97 1.26
C ASN A 309 23.62 3.52 1.48
N GLY A 310 24.28 2.87 2.43
CA GLY A 310 24.20 1.43 2.71
C GLY A 310 25.31 1.02 3.69
N GLN A 311 25.50 -0.28 3.89
CA GLN A 311 26.60 -0.82 4.69
C GLN A 311 27.84 -1.09 3.81
N ALA A 312 29.05 -0.90 4.34
CA ALA A 312 30.31 -1.09 3.63
C ALA A 312 31.17 -2.21 4.26
N PHE A 313 31.41 -3.29 3.51
CA PHE A 313 32.19 -4.46 3.94
C PHE A 313 33.48 -4.57 3.10
N VAL A 314 34.56 -3.94 3.55
CA VAL A 314 35.69 -3.57 2.69
C VAL A 314 37.06 -3.99 3.23
N GLY A 315 38.03 -4.18 2.34
CA GLY A 315 39.42 -4.53 2.70
C GLY A 315 40.23 -3.37 3.28
N GLY A 316 39.81 -2.13 3.05
CA GLY A 316 40.38 -0.89 3.60
C GLY A 316 39.50 0.30 3.23
N LEU A 317 39.49 1.36 4.04
CA LEU A 317 38.70 2.57 3.76
C LEU A 317 39.50 3.84 4.03
N HIS A 318 39.61 4.72 3.04
CA HIS A 318 40.32 5.99 3.11
C HIS A 318 39.37 7.14 2.80
N GLN A 319 38.71 7.67 3.84
CA GLN A 319 37.74 8.76 3.74
C GLN A 319 38.44 10.12 3.62
N ARG A 320 38.11 10.88 2.58
CA ARG A 320 38.67 12.21 2.27
C ARG A 320 37.61 13.09 1.62
N ASP A 321 37.85 14.39 1.64
CA ASP A 321 37.09 15.42 0.90
C ASP A 321 35.57 15.38 1.20
N GLY A 322 35.17 15.17 2.46
CA GLY A 322 33.77 15.14 2.88
C GLY A 322 33.04 13.83 2.54
N PHE A 323 33.73 12.69 2.51
CA PHE A 323 33.08 11.41 2.22
C PHE A 323 32.37 10.81 3.43
N GLU A 324 31.09 10.47 3.27
CA GLU A 324 30.19 10.00 4.33
C GLU A 324 29.76 8.53 4.12
N VAL A 325 29.51 7.79 5.21
CA VAL A 325 28.73 6.53 5.16
C VAL A 325 27.46 6.71 5.98
N HIS A 326 26.33 6.76 5.29
CA HIS A 326 25.03 7.08 5.87
C HIS A 326 24.35 5.87 6.51
N ASN A 327 23.40 6.12 7.41
CA ASN A 327 22.76 5.02 8.16
C ASN A 327 21.62 4.30 7.41
N PHE A 328 21.94 3.67 6.30
CA PHE A 328 21.05 2.72 5.63
C PHE A 328 21.51 1.28 5.92
N LYS A 329 20.57 0.43 6.35
CA LYS A 329 20.83 -0.98 6.68
C LYS A 329 20.45 -1.87 5.51
N PHE A 330 21.27 -2.88 5.23
CA PHE A 330 20.94 -3.95 4.30
C PHE A 330 19.83 -4.83 4.87
N ASN A 331 18.95 -5.36 4.02
CA ASN A 331 17.83 -6.19 4.47
C ASN A 331 18.25 -7.64 4.77
N TRP A 332 19.11 -7.82 5.79
CA TRP A 332 19.60 -9.12 6.26
C TRP A 332 18.51 -10.18 6.50
N PRO A 333 17.32 -9.85 7.06
CA PRO A 333 16.22 -10.82 7.19
C PRO A 333 15.74 -11.38 5.85
N LYS A 334 15.64 -10.54 4.80
CA LYS A 334 15.33 -10.97 3.45
C LYS A 334 16.51 -11.69 2.78
N TRP A 335 17.76 -11.28 2.98
CA TRP A 335 18.88 -11.99 2.32
C TRP A 335 19.05 -13.42 2.84
N ASN A 336 18.96 -13.60 4.16
CA ASN A 336 19.13 -14.91 4.78
C ASN A 336 17.92 -15.84 4.55
N LYS A 337 16.79 -15.30 4.07
CA LYS A 337 15.55 -16.01 3.73
C LYS A 337 14.85 -15.26 2.58
N PRO A 338 15.37 -15.34 1.34
CA PRO A 338 14.80 -14.60 0.22
C PRO A 338 13.38 -15.07 0.02
N SER A 339 12.47 -14.12 -0.11
CA SER A 339 11.07 -14.46 -0.34
C SER A 339 10.95 -15.03 -1.75
N VAL A 340 10.49 -16.27 -1.83
CA VAL A 340 9.80 -16.72 -3.03
C VAL A 340 8.38 -16.19 -2.90
N GLU A 341 8.21 -14.86 -3.06
CA GLU A 341 6.89 -14.27 -3.28
C GLU A 341 6.27 -15.04 -4.44
N LYS A 342 5.17 -15.72 -4.14
CA LYS A 342 4.51 -16.54 -5.13
C LYS A 342 3.85 -15.61 -6.13
N VAL A 343 4.23 -15.79 -7.39
CA VAL A 343 3.42 -15.37 -8.53
C VAL A 343 1.97 -15.77 -8.27
N THR A 344 1.05 -14.81 -8.39
CA THR A 344 -0.38 -15.00 -8.10
C THR A 344 -1.24 -14.34 -9.16
N GLY A 345 -2.48 -14.80 -9.26
CA GLY A 345 -3.54 -14.22 -10.07
C GLY A 345 -4.86 -14.15 -9.29
N GLN A 346 -5.92 -13.70 -9.95
CA GLN A 346 -7.26 -13.59 -9.38
C GLN A 346 -8.31 -14.00 -10.44
N PHE A 347 -9.56 -14.16 -10.01
CA PHE A 347 -10.70 -14.25 -10.92
C PHE A 347 -11.83 -13.31 -10.48
N GLU A 348 -12.64 -12.84 -11.43
CA GLU A 348 -13.87 -12.08 -11.18
C GLU A 348 -15.08 -12.95 -11.58
N ILE A 349 -15.95 -13.26 -10.63
CA ILE A 349 -17.26 -13.83 -10.90
C ILE A 349 -18.19 -12.70 -11.35
N VAL A 350 -18.82 -12.85 -12.51
CA VAL A 350 -19.92 -12.00 -12.99
C VAL A 350 -21.20 -12.83 -13.00
N LYS A 351 -22.15 -12.50 -12.12
CA LYS A 351 -23.37 -13.28 -11.89
C LYS A 351 -24.53 -12.71 -12.69
N VAL A 352 -25.17 -13.52 -13.53
CA VAL A 352 -26.23 -13.07 -14.45
C VAL A 352 -27.47 -13.98 -14.44
N ASP A 353 -28.58 -13.47 -14.98
CA ASP A 353 -29.78 -14.24 -15.34
C ASP A 353 -29.48 -15.10 -16.59
N ALA A 354 -29.90 -16.37 -16.57
CA ALA A 354 -29.70 -17.29 -17.71
C ALA A 354 -30.52 -16.94 -18.96
N SER A 355 -31.50 -16.04 -18.85
CA SER A 355 -32.34 -15.55 -19.96
C SER A 355 -31.99 -14.13 -20.43
N ASP A 356 -31.18 -13.40 -19.67
CA ASP A 356 -30.74 -12.03 -19.97
C ASP A 356 -29.38 -11.77 -19.29
N GLU A 357 -28.29 -11.89 -20.06
CA GLU A 357 -26.93 -11.71 -19.52
C GLU A 357 -26.58 -10.25 -19.18
N THR A 358 -27.40 -9.28 -19.59
CA THR A 358 -27.22 -7.87 -19.19
C THR A 358 -27.66 -7.62 -17.74
N LYS A 359 -28.50 -8.52 -17.21
CA LYS A 359 -29.12 -8.42 -15.90
C LYS A 359 -28.28 -9.11 -14.82
N LEU A 360 -27.44 -8.30 -14.18
CA LEU A 360 -26.50 -8.73 -13.15
C LEU A 360 -27.22 -9.04 -11.81
N LEU A 361 -26.79 -10.08 -11.09
CA LEU A 361 -27.50 -10.62 -9.92
C LEU A 361 -26.65 -10.55 -8.63
N SER A 362 -27.07 -9.69 -7.71
CA SER A 362 -26.45 -9.55 -6.40
C SER A 362 -26.78 -10.68 -5.42
N GLY A 363 -25.90 -10.92 -4.44
CA GLY A 363 -26.18 -11.71 -3.25
C GLY A 363 -25.96 -13.22 -3.34
N ALA A 364 -25.54 -13.76 -4.49
CA ALA A 364 -25.13 -15.16 -4.64
C ALA A 364 -23.90 -15.46 -3.77
N GLU A 365 -23.85 -16.63 -3.13
CA GLU A 365 -22.71 -17.07 -2.31
C GLU A 365 -22.04 -18.30 -2.93
N PHE A 366 -20.71 -18.27 -2.98
CA PHE A 366 -19.86 -19.29 -3.60
C PHE A 366 -18.79 -19.79 -2.63
N GLU A 367 -18.52 -21.09 -2.67
CA GLU A 367 -17.33 -21.70 -2.09
C GLU A 367 -16.26 -21.92 -3.16
N VAL A 368 -15.01 -21.60 -2.83
CA VAL A 368 -13.85 -21.77 -3.71
C VAL A 368 -13.02 -22.95 -3.19
N TYR A 369 -12.74 -23.89 -4.09
CA TYR A 369 -12.01 -25.13 -3.80
C TYR A 369 -10.71 -25.23 -4.59
N LYS A 370 -9.70 -25.80 -3.95
CA LYS A 370 -8.43 -26.22 -4.54
C LYS A 370 -8.15 -27.65 -4.13
N ASP A 371 -7.97 -28.54 -5.09
CA ASP A 371 -7.59 -29.95 -4.89
C ASP A 371 -8.46 -30.68 -3.82
N GLY A 372 -9.76 -30.36 -3.79
CA GLY A 372 -10.75 -30.89 -2.84
C GLY A 372 -10.89 -30.11 -1.52
N GLN A 373 -9.96 -29.22 -1.18
CA GLN A 373 -10.04 -28.38 0.02
C GLN A 373 -10.76 -27.05 -0.28
N ARG A 374 -11.73 -26.67 0.57
CA ARG A 374 -12.33 -25.33 0.54
C ARG A 374 -11.32 -24.30 1.06
N ILE A 375 -11.02 -23.29 0.25
CA ILE A 375 -10.01 -22.25 0.55
C ILE A 375 -10.60 -20.85 0.69
N ASP A 376 -11.79 -20.58 0.17
CA ASP A 376 -12.42 -19.25 0.23
C ASP A 376 -13.95 -19.31 0.17
N THR A 377 -14.60 -18.21 0.56
CA THR A 377 -16.04 -17.99 0.39
C THR A 377 -16.28 -16.59 -0.17
N LEU A 378 -16.92 -16.49 -1.32
CA LEU A 378 -17.16 -15.24 -2.05
C LEU A 378 -18.67 -14.94 -2.12
N ARG A 379 -19.04 -13.66 -2.16
CA ARG A 379 -20.44 -13.25 -2.32
C ARG A 379 -20.57 -12.10 -3.31
N THR A 380 -21.49 -12.19 -4.26
CA THR A 380 -21.68 -11.15 -5.29
C THR A 380 -22.28 -9.89 -4.70
N ASP A 381 -21.69 -8.74 -5.05
CA ASP A 381 -22.06 -7.43 -4.54
C ASP A 381 -23.30 -6.86 -5.24
N LYS A 382 -23.64 -5.59 -4.99
CA LYS A 382 -24.78 -4.90 -5.64
C LYS A 382 -24.64 -4.75 -7.16
N THR A 383 -23.45 -4.89 -7.73
CA THR A 383 -23.20 -4.92 -9.18
C THR A 383 -23.27 -6.33 -9.76
N GLY A 384 -23.54 -7.35 -8.94
CA GLY A 384 -23.54 -8.76 -9.34
C GLY A 384 -22.13 -9.34 -9.53
N LYS A 385 -21.10 -8.69 -8.99
CA LYS A 385 -19.70 -9.09 -9.15
C LYS A 385 -19.03 -9.49 -7.84
N VAL A 386 -17.99 -10.32 -7.91
CA VAL A 386 -17.02 -10.48 -6.82
C VAL A 386 -15.67 -10.96 -7.35
N ILE A 387 -14.59 -10.35 -6.87
CA ILE A 387 -13.21 -10.73 -7.22
C ILE A 387 -12.65 -11.61 -6.09
N SER A 388 -11.93 -12.68 -6.45
CA SER A 388 -11.21 -13.54 -5.50
C SER A 388 -10.09 -12.77 -4.80
N LYS A 389 -9.59 -13.30 -3.67
CA LYS A 389 -8.23 -12.94 -3.20
C LYS A 389 -7.16 -13.38 -4.22
N LYS A 390 -5.92 -12.94 -4.02
CA LYS A 390 -4.76 -13.46 -4.77
C LYS A 390 -4.61 -14.97 -4.51
N LEU A 391 -4.47 -15.74 -5.59
CA LEU A 391 -4.36 -17.19 -5.62
C LEU A 391 -3.19 -17.62 -6.51
N GLU A 392 -2.61 -18.79 -6.25
CA GLU A 392 -1.54 -19.34 -7.09
C GLU A 392 -2.08 -19.73 -8.48
N PRO A 393 -1.29 -19.67 -9.56
CA PRO A 393 -1.76 -20.07 -10.89
C PRO A 393 -2.22 -21.53 -10.97
N GLY A 394 -3.16 -21.80 -11.87
CA GLY A 394 -3.70 -23.13 -12.15
C GLY A 394 -5.17 -23.30 -11.77
N LYS A 395 -5.62 -24.56 -11.75
CA LYS A 395 -7.04 -24.93 -11.67
C LYS A 395 -7.63 -24.81 -10.25
N TYR A 396 -8.85 -24.26 -10.18
CA TYR A 396 -9.73 -24.17 -9.01
C TYR A 396 -11.16 -24.55 -9.40
N THR A 397 -11.99 -24.88 -8.41
CA THR A 397 -13.41 -25.20 -8.59
C THR A 397 -14.27 -24.24 -7.77
N LEU A 398 -15.31 -23.68 -8.38
CA LEU A 398 -16.29 -22.80 -7.76
C LEU A 398 -17.61 -23.55 -7.60
N LYS A 399 -18.25 -23.39 -6.45
CA LYS A 399 -19.52 -24.03 -6.12
C LYS A 399 -20.49 -23.00 -5.60
N GLU A 400 -21.62 -22.78 -6.28
CA GLU A 400 -22.67 -21.93 -5.72
C GLU A 400 -23.31 -22.67 -4.53
N THR A 401 -23.32 -22.05 -3.36
CA THR A 401 -23.98 -22.57 -2.16
C THR A 401 -25.30 -21.87 -1.87
N LYS A 402 -25.53 -20.72 -2.50
CA LYS A 402 -26.77 -19.95 -2.40
C LYS A 402 -26.99 -19.12 -3.66
N ALA A 403 -28.13 -19.32 -4.29
CA ALA A 403 -28.56 -18.51 -5.42
C ALA A 403 -28.89 -17.05 -5.01
N PRO A 404 -28.90 -16.11 -5.96
CA PRO A 404 -29.62 -14.86 -5.81
C PRO A 404 -31.11 -15.08 -5.50
N GLU A 405 -31.75 -14.12 -4.84
CA GLU A 405 -33.17 -14.19 -4.47
C GLU A 405 -34.08 -14.35 -5.69
N GLY A 406 -34.92 -15.39 -5.70
CA GLY A 406 -35.80 -15.73 -6.82
C GLY A 406 -35.11 -16.48 -7.98
N TYR A 407 -33.94 -17.10 -7.76
CA TYR A 407 -33.25 -17.95 -8.74
C TYR A 407 -32.95 -19.35 -8.20
N LYS A 408 -32.89 -20.32 -9.11
CA LYS A 408 -32.54 -21.72 -8.79
C LYS A 408 -31.07 -21.82 -8.46
N LEU A 409 -30.72 -22.61 -7.45
CA LEU A 409 -29.33 -22.93 -7.10
C LEU A 409 -28.65 -23.71 -8.22
N LEU A 410 -27.53 -23.21 -8.71
CA LEU A 410 -26.69 -23.93 -9.67
C LEU A 410 -25.99 -25.09 -8.96
N LYS A 411 -26.36 -26.33 -9.31
CA LYS A 411 -25.81 -27.56 -8.72
C LYS A 411 -24.52 -28.03 -9.39
N GLU A 412 -24.19 -27.47 -10.55
CA GLU A 412 -22.99 -27.81 -11.32
C GLU A 412 -21.80 -27.01 -10.77
N GLU A 413 -20.65 -27.68 -10.67
CA GLU A 413 -19.42 -27.06 -10.20
C GLU A 413 -18.65 -26.46 -11.38
N ILE A 414 -18.11 -25.25 -11.21
CA ILE A 414 -17.54 -24.44 -12.29
C ILE A 414 -16.01 -24.44 -12.15
N GLU A 415 -15.31 -24.85 -13.20
CA GLU A 415 -13.85 -24.85 -13.21
C GLU A 415 -13.31 -23.50 -13.68
N VAL A 416 -12.35 -22.92 -12.93
CA VAL A 416 -11.62 -21.71 -13.32
C VAL A 416 -10.11 -21.99 -13.27
N ASN A 417 -9.38 -21.53 -14.27
CA ASN A 417 -7.93 -21.56 -14.27
C ASN A 417 -7.40 -20.15 -13.97
N VAL A 418 -6.78 -19.96 -12.81
CA VAL A 418 -6.12 -18.71 -12.44
C VAL A 418 -4.83 -18.58 -13.25
N GLU A 419 -4.63 -17.41 -13.85
CA GLU A 419 -3.43 -17.08 -14.61
C GLU A 419 -2.56 -16.06 -13.86
N GLU A 420 -1.24 -16.19 -14.01
CA GLU A 420 -0.25 -15.26 -13.47
C GLU A 420 -0.60 -13.79 -13.80
N ASN A 421 -0.57 -12.93 -12.76
CA ASN A 421 -0.70 -11.48 -12.85
C ASN A 421 -1.96 -10.97 -13.61
N LYS A 422 -3.01 -11.79 -13.68
CA LYS A 422 -4.29 -11.48 -14.35
C LYS A 422 -5.49 -11.58 -13.41
N VAL A 423 -6.59 -10.95 -13.81
CA VAL A 423 -7.93 -11.18 -13.27
C VAL A 423 -8.74 -11.91 -14.35
N VAL A 424 -9.04 -13.19 -14.15
CA VAL A 424 -9.75 -14.04 -15.11
C VAL A 424 -11.27 -13.87 -14.94
N PRO A 425 -12.05 -13.45 -15.95
CA PRO A 425 -13.50 -13.28 -15.84
C PRO A 425 -14.24 -14.62 -15.93
N VAL A 426 -15.27 -14.81 -15.10
CA VAL A 426 -16.09 -16.02 -15.01
C VAL A 426 -17.59 -15.66 -14.97
N THR A 427 -18.30 -15.82 -16.08
CA THR A 427 -19.75 -15.56 -16.15
C THR A 427 -20.56 -16.74 -15.63
N VAL A 428 -21.35 -16.53 -14.58
CA VAL A 428 -22.16 -17.57 -13.93
C VAL A 428 -23.65 -17.27 -14.05
N ARG A 429 -24.40 -18.14 -14.74
CA ARG A 429 -25.81 -17.99 -15.10
C ARG A 429 -26.72 -18.78 -14.15
N ASN A 430 -27.79 -18.19 -13.63
CA ASN A 430 -28.86 -18.97 -12.95
C ASN A 430 -30.20 -18.80 -13.65
N VAL A 431 -30.97 -19.88 -13.70
CA VAL A 431 -32.37 -19.87 -14.14
C VAL A 431 -33.26 -19.30 -13.04
N LYS A 432 -34.19 -18.42 -13.40
CA LYS A 432 -35.14 -17.82 -12.45
C LYS A 432 -36.08 -18.89 -11.86
N GLU A 433 -36.47 -18.73 -10.60
CA GLU A 433 -37.56 -19.52 -10.03
C GLU A 433 -38.90 -18.97 -10.54
N LEU A 434 -39.78 -19.87 -10.96
CA LEU A 434 -41.10 -19.54 -11.48
C LEU A 434 -42.15 -20.37 -10.74
N GLY A 435 -43.35 -19.82 -10.60
CA GLY A 435 -44.53 -20.48 -10.03
C GLY A 435 -45.64 -20.65 -11.07
N SER A 436 -46.82 -21.00 -10.57
CA SER A 436 -48.03 -21.17 -11.37
C SER A 436 -49.28 -20.80 -10.58
N LEU A 437 -50.38 -20.52 -11.30
CA LEU A 437 -51.70 -20.24 -10.74
C LEU A 437 -52.73 -21.18 -11.36
N GLN A 438 -53.33 -22.03 -10.53
CA GLN A 438 -54.48 -22.87 -10.87
C GLN A 438 -55.77 -22.23 -10.36
N VAL A 439 -56.69 -21.92 -11.27
CA VAL A 439 -58.03 -21.39 -10.96
C VAL A 439 -59.04 -22.50 -11.09
N ILE A 440 -59.95 -22.60 -10.12
CA ILE A 440 -61.08 -23.54 -10.09
C ILE A 440 -62.38 -22.74 -10.09
N LYS A 441 -63.14 -22.84 -11.19
CA LYS A 441 -64.43 -22.18 -11.36
C LYS A 441 -65.55 -23.07 -10.83
N LYS A 442 -66.39 -22.50 -9.97
CA LYS A 442 -67.57 -23.18 -9.40
C LYS A 442 -68.83 -22.31 -9.47
N ASP A 443 -69.97 -22.99 -9.34
CA ASP A 443 -71.27 -22.42 -9.05
C ASP A 443 -71.34 -21.94 -7.58
N ALA A 444 -71.99 -20.80 -7.36
CA ALA A 444 -72.00 -20.13 -6.05
C ALA A 444 -72.82 -20.86 -4.97
N GLU A 445 -73.79 -21.70 -5.34
CA GLU A 445 -74.75 -22.32 -4.41
C GLU A 445 -74.44 -23.82 -4.22
N SER A 446 -74.59 -24.60 -5.29
CA SER A 446 -74.36 -26.04 -5.38
C SER A 446 -72.89 -26.46 -5.31
N LYS A 447 -71.94 -25.52 -5.51
CA LYS A 447 -70.48 -25.72 -5.50
C LYS A 447 -69.94 -26.68 -6.58
N ASN A 448 -70.76 -27.06 -7.55
CA ASN A 448 -70.34 -27.81 -8.73
C ASN A 448 -69.33 -27.00 -9.57
N VAL A 449 -68.45 -27.69 -10.28
CA VAL A 449 -67.42 -27.08 -11.15
C VAL A 449 -68.01 -26.62 -12.49
N LEU A 450 -67.43 -25.59 -13.11
CA LEU A 450 -67.96 -24.96 -14.33
C LEU A 450 -66.93 -24.84 -15.46
N GLU A 451 -67.20 -25.53 -16.57
CA GLU A 451 -66.51 -25.38 -17.86
C GLU A 451 -66.88 -24.04 -18.53
N GLY A 452 -65.99 -23.50 -19.36
CA GLY A 452 -66.32 -22.40 -20.28
C GLY A 452 -66.10 -20.96 -19.77
N ALA A 453 -65.61 -20.76 -18.55
CA ALA A 453 -65.22 -19.42 -18.06
C ALA A 453 -63.89 -18.99 -18.69
N GLU A 454 -63.82 -17.82 -19.32
CA GLU A 454 -62.55 -17.23 -19.80
C GLU A 454 -61.95 -16.32 -18.73
N PHE A 455 -60.64 -16.50 -18.50
CA PHE A 455 -59.85 -15.68 -17.58
C PHE A 455 -58.67 -15.02 -18.29
N ARG A 456 -58.34 -13.80 -17.85
CA ARG A 456 -57.06 -13.12 -18.10
C ARG A 456 -56.32 -12.90 -16.78
N LEU A 457 -55.00 -12.75 -16.90
CA LEU A 457 -54.11 -12.50 -15.78
C LEU A 457 -53.29 -11.25 -16.06
N LYS A 458 -53.28 -10.32 -15.10
CA LYS A 458 -52.48 -9.09 -15.13
C LYS A 458 -51.42 -9.15 -14.02
N ASN A 459 -50.22 -8.64 -14.25
CA ASN A 459 -49.21 -8.48 -13.18
C ASN A 459 -49.50 -7.24 -12.30
N GLU A 460 -48.69 -7.02 -11.26
CA GLU A 460 -48.81 -5.85 -10.37
C GLU A 460 -48.69 -4.49 -11.10
N ASN A 461 -48.10 -4.45 -12.30
CA ASN A 461 -48.04 -3.26 -13.19
C ASN A 461 -49.27 -3.14 -14.12
N GLY A 462 -50.30 -3.98 -13.96
CA GLY A 462 -51.50 -4.02 -14.80
C GLY A 462 -51.31 -4.64 -16.19
N GLN A 463 -50.11 -5.12 -16.54
CA GLN A 463 -49.78 -5.68 -17.85
C GLN A 463 -50.32 -7.11 -17.96
N ILE A 464 -50.94 -7.46 -19.10
CA ILE A 464 -51.45 -8.80 -19.37
C ILE A 464 -50.28 -9.80 -19.49
N VAL A 465 -50.37 -10.94 -18.80
CA VAL A 465 -49.35 -11.99 -18.78
C VAL A 465 -49.86 -13.25 -19.46
N GLY A 466 -49.37 -13.48 -20.68
CA GLY A 466 -49.81 -14.58 -21.54
C GLY A 466 -51.12 -14.28 -22.27
N GLY A 467 -51.72 -15.33 -22.86
CA GLY A 467 -53.04 -15.25 -23.48
C GLY A 467 -54.17 -15.49 -22.47
N ALA A 468 -55.39 -15.11 -22.85
CA ALA A 468 -56.60 -15.54 -22.15
C ALA A 468 -56.72 -17.08 -22.18
N LYS A 469 -57.30 -17.67 -21.13
CA LYS A 469 -57.49 -19.13 -21.03
C LYS A 469 -58.87 -19.47 -20.48
N THR A 470 -59.45 -20.56 -20.97
CA THR A 470 -60.81 -21.02 -20.60
C THR A 470 -60.76 -22.21 -19.64
N THR A 471 -61.73 -22.34 -18.73
CA THR A 471 -61.86 -23.53 -17.86
C THR A 471 -62.34 -24.77 -18.63
N ASN A 472 -61.75 -25.91 -18.29
CA ASN A 472 -62.09 -27.22 -18.86
C ASN A 472 -63.31 -27.87 -18.17
N LYS A 473 -63.62 -29.12 -18.54
CA LYS A 473 -64.69 -29.97 -17.96
C LYS A 473 -64.65 -30.13 -16.45
N ASP A 474 -63.45 -30.07 -15.85
CA ASP A 474 -63.26 -30.14 -14.39
C ASP A 474 -63.42 -28.76 -13.71
N GLY A 475 -63.75 -27.72 -14.48
CA GLY A 475 -63.80 -26.32 -14.07
C GLY A 475 -62.43 -25.69 -13.82
N VAL A 476 -61.34 -26.30 -14.33
CA VAL A 476 -59.97 -25.88 -14.03
C VAL A 476 -59.32 -25.15 -15.20
N VAL A 477 -58.54 -24.11 -14.89
CA VAL A 477 -57.58 -23.48 -15.81
C VAL A 477 -56.27 -23.19 -15.07
N THR A 478 -55.12 -23.29 -15.75
CA THR A 478 -53.80 -23.08 -15.13
C THR A 478 -52.92 -22.14 -15.95
N PHE A 479 -52.31 -21.17 -15.27
CA PHE A 479 -51.28 -20.25 -15.79
C PHE A 479 -49.92 -20.69 -15.24
N GLU A 480 -48.93 -20.85 -16.11
CA GLU A 480 -47.64 -21.49 -15.81
C GLU A 480 -46.49 -20.53 -16.08
N ASN A 481 -45.29 -20.85 -15.57
CA ASN A 481 -44.06 -20.07 -15.78
C ASN A 481 -44.18 -18.60 -15.33
N LEU A 482 -44.98 -18.36 -14.29
CA LEU A 482 -45.20 -17.03 -13.73
C LEU A 482 -44.04 -16.63 -12.82
N VAL A 483 -43.66 -15.35 -12.86
CA VAL A 483 -42.68 -14.78 -11.93
C VAL A 483 -43.32 -14.70 -10.53
N PRO A 484 -42.63 -15.07 -9.44
CA PRO A 484 -43.19 -14.91 -8.09
C PRO A 484 -43.53 -13.44 -7.79
N GLY A 485 -44.69 -13.20 -7.18
CA GLY A 485 -45.25 -11.87 -6.94
C GLY A 485 -46.77 -11.81 -7.06
N LYS A 486 -47.34 -10.59 -7.02
CA LYS A 486 -48.78 -10.38 -7.12
C LYS A 486 -49.29 -10.36 -8.56
N TYR A 487 -50.48 -10.93 -8.74
CA TYR A 487 -51.24 -10.91 -9.97
C TYR A 487 -52.71 -10.58 -9.70
N THR A 488 -53.34 -9.91 -10.65
CA THR A 488 -54.79 -9.72 -10.72
C THR A 488 -55.37 -10.72 -11.71
N LEU A 489 -56.20 -11.64 -11.22
CA LEU A 489 -57.05 -12.48 -12.03
C LEU A 489 -58.33 -11.72 -12.40
N GLU A 490 -58.80 -11.88 -13.63
CA GLU A 490 -59.95 -11.20 -14.24
C GLU A 490 -60.79 -12.21 -15.03
N GLU A 491 -62.08 -12.38 -14.71
CA GLU A 491 -63.00 -13.15 -15.56
C GLU A 491 -63.46 -12.28 -16.74
N THR A 492 -63.14 -12.69 -17.97
CA THR A 492 -63.50 -11.96 -19.20
C THR A 492 -64.71 -12.55 -19.92
N LYS A 493 -65.16 -13.75 -19.53
CA LYS A 493 -66.40 -14.37 -19.99
C LYS A 493 -66.88 -15.39 -18.95
N ALA A 494 -68.12 -15.27 -18.50
CA ALA A 494 -68.73 -16.27 -17.62
C ALA A 494 -69.12 -17.57 -18.38
N PRO A 495 -69.28 -18.70 -17.66
CA PRO A 495 -69.90 -19.92 -18.19
C PRO A 495 -71.32 -19.69 -18.72
N GLU A 496 -71.78 -20.56 -19.62
CA GLU A 496 -73.13 -20.48 -20.20
C GLU A 496 -74.23 -20.65 -19.13
N GLY A 497 -75.18 -19.71 -19.08
CA GLY A 497 -76.23 -19.67 -18.06
C GLY A 497 -75.80 -19.14 -16.69
N TYR A 498 -74.63 -18.51 -16.59
CA TYR A 498 -74.13 -17.84 -15.38
C TYR A 498 -73.95 -16.35 -15.62
N LYS A 499 -74.21 -15.55 -14.58
CA LYS A 499 -74.01 -14.11 -14.64
C LYS A 499 -72.52 -13.80 -14.87
N ALA A 500 -72.24 -12.81 -15.71
CA ALA A 500 -70.91 -12.19 -15.76
C ALA A 500 -70.65 -11.45 -14.44
N ILE A 501 -69.45 -11.66 -13.87
CA ILE A 501 -69.01 -10.96 -12.65
C ILE A 501 -67.64 -10.37 -12.92
N GLU A 502 -67.44 -9.09 -12.59
CA GLU A 502 -66.14 -8.42 -12.66
C GLU A 502 -65.25 -8.88 -11.49
N VAL A 503 -64.84 -10.16 -11.52
CA VAL A 503 -64.01 -10.78 -10.49
C VAL A 503 -62.58 -10.28 -10.64
N THR A 504 -62.27 -9.19 -9.93
CA THR A 504 -60.89 -8.78 -9.64
C THR A 504 -60.41 -9.52 -8.39
N VAL A 505 -59.44 -10.42 -8.53
CA VAL A 505 -58.85 -11.15 -7.39
C VAL A 505 -57.33 -11.02 -7.41
N GLU A 506 -56.77 -10.48 -6.32
CA GLU A 506 -55.34 -10.60 -6.03
C GLU A 506 -54.97 -12.05 -5.72
N VAL A 507 -53.93 -12.55 -6.39
CA VAL A 507 -53.27 -13.81 -6.08
C VAL A 507 -51.77 -13.57 -5.99
N ASN A 508 -51.16 -13.99 -4.89
CA ASN A 508 -49.70 -14.04 -4.77
C ASN A 508 -49.19 -15.39 -5.27
N VAL A 509 -48.38 -15.39 -6.33
CA VAL A 509 -47.70 -16.57 -6.85
C VAL A 509 -46.36 -16.74 -6.16
N VAL A 510 -46.07 -17.96 -5.70
CA VAL A 510 -44.84 -18.33 -4.99
C VAL A 510 -43.94 -19.19 -5.88
N ALA A 511 -42.62 -19.07 -5.70
CA ALA A 511 -41.61 -19.82 -6.43
C ALA A 511 -41.80 -21.34 -6.30
N ASN A 512 -41.77 -22.06 -7.44
CA ASN A 512 -41.97 -23.51 -7.55
C ASN A 512 -43.32 -24.05 -7.01
N GLU A 513 -44.29 -23.19 -6.69
CA GLU A 513 -45.61 -23.60 -6.19
C GLU A 513 -46.74 -23.47 -7.24
N VAL A 514 -47.86 -24.14 -6.94
CA VAL A 514 -49.14 -23.95 -7.64
C VAL A 514 -50.08 -23.19 -6.72
N ALA A 515 -50.11 -21.86 -6.84
CA ALA A 515 -51.09 -21.03 -6.15
C ALA A 515 -52.49 -21.45 -6.62
N LYS A 516 -53.42 -21.71 -5.69
CA LYS A 516 -54.78 -22.15 -6.02
C LYS A 516 -55.80 -21.08 -5.67
N ARG A 517 -56.74 -20.82 -6.59
CA ARG A 517 -57.83 -19.87 -6.37
C ARG A 517 -59.17 -20.43 -6.82
N GLU A 518 -60.19 -20.31 -5.97
CA GLU A 518 -61.58 -20.55 -6.36
C GLU A 518 -62.28 -19.26 -6.80
N VAL A 519 -63.13 -19.37 -7.82
CA VAL A 519 -63.96 -18.27 -8.35
C VAL A 519 -65.41 -18.75 -8.53
N LEU A 520 -66.35 -18.08 -7.86
CA LEU A 520 -67.78 -18.45 -7.81
C LEU A 520 -68.62 -17.52 -8.69
N ASN A 521 -69.53 -18.07 -9.50
CA ASN A 521 -70.57 -17.28 -10.17
C ASN A 521 -71.96 -17.75 -9.76
N GLU A 522 -72.89 -16.82 -9.69
CA GLU A 522 -74.31 -17.10 -9.56
C GLU A 522 -74.89 -17.49 -10.92
N LYS A 523 -75.79 -18.47 -10.90
CA LYS A 523 -76.58 -18.85 -12.07
C LYS A 523 -77.53 -17.71 -12.48
N GLU A 524 -77.82 -17.59 -13.77
CA GLU A 524 -78.86 -16.65 -14.22
C GLU A 524 -80.26 -17.14 -13.79
N PRO A 525 -81.17 -16.23 -13.39
CA PRO A 525 -82.53 -16.60 -13.05
C PRO A 525 -83.28 -17.06 -14.30
N SER A 526 -83.72 -18.32 -14.31
CA SER A 526 -84.48 -18.88 -15.43
C SER A 526 -85.79 -18.13 -15.64
N LYS A 527 -85.97 -17.52 -16.83
CA LYS A 527 -87.31 -17.11 -17.28
C LYS A 527 -88.19 -18.37 -17.38
N GLY A 528 -89.34 -18.34 -16.73
CA GLY A 528 -90.29 -19.46 -16.75
C GLY A 528 -90.94 -19.65 -18.12
N PRO A 529 -91.52 -20.84 -18.39
CA PRO A 529 -92.21 -21.08 -19.65
C PRO A 529 -93.52 -20.28 -19.72
N GLU A 530 -93.66 -19.47 -20.77
CA GLU A 530 -94.97 -18.98 -21.21
C GLU A 530 -95.79 -20.14 -21.77
N ASN A 531 -97.10 -20.15 -21.53
CA ASN A 531 -98.04 -21.16 -22.02
C ASN A 531 -99.26 -20.46 -22.64
N PRO A 532 -99.93 -21.03 -23.66
CA PRO A 532 -100.43 -20.19 -24.75
C PRO A 532 -101.96 -20.18 -24.95
N GLY A 533 -102.44 -19.06 -25.52
CA GLY A 533 -103.42 -19.09 -26.61
C GLY A 533 -104.89 -18.83 -26.28
N GLU A 534 -105.44 -17.77 -26.85
CA GLU A 534 -106.78 -17.77 -27.47
C GLU A 534 -106.78 -16.74 -28.65
N GLU A 535 -107.53 -17.01 -29.72
CA GLU A 535 -107.60 -16.18 -30.96
C GLU A 535 -108.69 -15.09 -30.84
N THR A 536 -108.89 -14.07 -31.72
CA THR A 536 -108.68 -13.86 -33.17
C THR A 536 -108.32 -12.35 -33.46
N GLU A 537 -108.25 -11.75 -34.66
CA GLU A 537 -108.49 -12.19 -36.06
C GLU A 537 -107.54 -11.52 -37.11
N LYS A 538 -108.02 -10.50 -37.84
CA LYS A 538 -107.52 -9.95 -39.13
C LYS A 538 -108.35 -8.68 -39.50
N PRO A 539 -108.22 -8.00 -40.67
CA PRO A 539 -107.27 -8.12 -41.81
C PRO A 539 -106.62 -6.80 -42.31
N GLY A 540 -105.76 -6.89 -43.35
CA GLY A 540 -105.42 -5.80 -44.31
C GLY A 540 -104.23 -4.88 -43.94
N GLU A 541 -103.56 -4.20 -44.88
CA GLU A 541 -103.51 -4.32 -46.37
C GLU A 541 -102.17 -3.68 -46.88
N GLU A 542 -102.02 -3.42 -48.19
CA GLU A 542 -100.80 -2.91 -48.89
C GLU A 542 -100.50 -1.40 -48.57
N THR A 543 -99.41 -0.68 -48.94
CA THR A 543 -98.65 -0.60 -50.23
C THR A 543 -97.24 0.08 -50.13
N GLU A 544 -96.33 -0.36 -51.01
CA GLU A 544 -95.30 0.38 -51.82
C GLU A 544 -94.26 1.42 -51.24
N LYS A 545 -93.49 2.05 -52.15
CA LYS A 545 -92.14 2.71 -52.08
C LYS A 545 -92.14 4.00 -52.96
N PRO A 546 -91.04 4.77 -53.22
CA PRO A 546 -89.71 4.99 -52.60
C PRO A 546 -89.37 6.52 -52.39
N GLY A 547 -88.10 6.91 -52.19
CA GLY A 547 -87.63 8.33 -52.24
C GLY A 547 -86.12 8.54 -51.93
N GLU A 548 -85.50 9.65 -52.42
CA GLU A 548 -84.03 9.88 -52.42
C GLU A 548 -83.61 11.38 -52.23
N GLU A 549 -82.38 11.61 -51.72
CA GLU A 549 -81.47 12.81 -51.80
C GLU A 549 -81.76 14.25 -51.22
N THR A 550 -80.64 14.97 -50.96
CA THR A 550 -80.35 16.45 -50.92
C THR A 550 -80.34 17.34 -49.63
N GLU A 551 -79.11 17.79 -49.27
CA GLU A 551 -78.55 19.13 -48.90
C GLU A 551 -79.11 20.16 -47.84
N LYS A 552 -78.29 20.46 -46.80
CA LYS A 552 -77.78 21.77 -46.23
C LYS A 552 -78.73 22.96 -45.85
N PRO A 553 -78.29 24.14 -45.27
CA PRO A 553 -76.95 24.70 -44.97
C PRO A 553 -76.71 25.33 -43.53
N GLY A 554 -75.57 26.05 -43.34
CA GLY A 554 -75.16 26.89 -42.17
C GLY A 554 -73.77 26.51 -41.63
N GLU A 555 -72.67 27.29 -41.64
CA GLU A 555 -72.36 28.69 -41.20
C GLU A 555 -72.51 28.91 -39.69
N GLU A 556 -71.56 29.45 -38.90
CA GLU A 556 -70.10 29.78 -38.99
C GLU A 556 -69.58 29.95 -37.51
N THR A 557 -68.31 30.16 -37.11
CA THR A 557 -66.97 30.38 -37.74
C THR A 557 -65.92 29.52 -36.92
N GLU A 558 -64.61 29.72 -36.71
CA GLU A 558 -63.54 30.70 -37.03
C GLU A 558 -62.13 30.01 -37.03
N LYS A 559 -61.03 30.78 -37.07
CA LYS A 559 -59.59 30.40 -36.93
C LYS A 559 -58.84 31.63 -36.33
N PRO A 560 -57.48 31.77 -36.28
CA PRO A 560 -56.35 30.97 -36.80
C PRO A 560 -55.31 30.55 -35.69
N GLY A 561 -54.21 29.86 -35.97
CA GLY A 561 -53.67 29.43 -37.28
C GLY A 561 -52.51 28.42 -37.23
N GLU A 562 -52.05 28.04 -38.43
CA GLU A 562 -50.90 27.19 -38.79
C GLU A 562 -49.51 27.85 -38.49
N GLU A 563 -48.31 27.28 -38.73
CA GLU A 563 -47.78 26.29 -39.71
C GLU A 563 -46.78 25.32 -39.00
N ALA A 564 -46.57 24.04 -39.38
CA ALA A 564 -46.36 23.36 -40.67
C ALA A 564 -44.98 23.65 -41.33
N GLY A 565 -44.19 22.67 -41.81
CA GLY A 565 -44.28 21.20 -41.66
C GLY A 565 -43.32 20.42 -42.58
N THR A 566 -43.34 19.08 -42.48
CA THR A 566 -42.99 18.06 -43.52
C THR A 566 -41.50 17.88 -43.96
N PRO A 567 -41.10 16.70 -44.51
CA PRO A 567 -39.85 16.04 -44.08
C PRO A 567 -38.97 15.37 -45.19
N ASP A 568 -38.06 14.47 -44.75
CA ASP A 568 -37.45 13.30 -45.43
C ASP A 568 -36.10 13.40 -46.20
N GLU A 569 -35.51 12.20 -46.39
CA GLU A 569 -34.34 11.74 -47.19
C GLU A 569 -32.86 12.02 -46.74
N GLU A 570 -32.36 11.10 -45.89
CA GLU A 570 -31.28 10.10 -46.16
C GLU A 570 -29.79 10.44 -46.53
N THR A 571 -28.91 9.49 -46.14
CA THR A 571 -27.54 9.13 -46.64
C THR A 571 -26.21 9.75 -46.12
N GLU A 572 -25.43 8.86 -45.48
CA GLU A 572 -23.96 8.61 -45.58
C GLU A 572 -22.85 9.49 -44.92
N LYS A 573 -21.63 8.93 -44.94
CA LYS A 573 -20.38 9.13 -44.12
C LYS A 573 -19.19 9.59 -45.03
N PRO A 574 -17.90 9.65 -44.58
CA PRO A 574 -17.25 10.31 -43.41
C PRO A 574 -15.94 11.10 -43.78
N GLY A 575 -15.24 11.68 -42.79
CA GLY A 575 -13.85 12.21 -42.83
C GLY A 575 -13.52 12.92 -41.49
N GLU A 576 -12.33 12.96 -40.87
CA GLU A 576 -10.92 13.14 -41.33
C GLU A 576 -10.67 14.51 -42.00
N GLU A 577 -9.64 15.32 -41.68
CA GLU A 577 -8.47 15.14 -40.78
C GLU A 577 -7.80 16.49 -40.37
N THR A 578 -6.86 16.47 -39.39
CA THR A 578 -5.79 17.49 -39.09
C THR A 578 -6.14 18.93 -38.60
N GLY A 579 -5.15 19.66 -38.03
CA GLY A 579 -5.22 21.13 -37.89
C GLY A 579 -4.57 21.84 -36.68
N LYS A 580 -3.24 21.74 -36.47
CA LYS A 580 -2.42 22.79 -35.76
C LYS A 580 -1.56 23.52 -36.82
N PRO A 581 -0.99 24.74 -36.61
CA PRO A 581 -0.48 25.30 -35.35
C PRO A 581 -0.74 26.83 -35.12
N GLY A 582 -0.09 27.44 -34.12
CA GLY A 582 -0.02 28.90 -33.91
C GLY A 582 0.62 29.29 -32.57
N GLU A 583 1.44 30.34 -32.53
CA GLU A 583 2.18 30.84 -31.35
C GLU A 583 1.71 32.28 -30.96
N GLY A 584 1.95 32.75 -29.72
CA GLY A 584 1.72 34.18 -29.39
C GLY A 584 1.63 34.63 -27.93
N MET A 585 2.78 34.75 -27.25
CA MET A 585 3.18 35.78 -26.24
C MET A 585 2.36 36.17 -24.97
N GLU A 586 3.16 36.36 -23.90
CA GLU A 586 3.08 37.34 -22.77
C GLU A 586 2.05 37.25 -21.61
N ASN A 587 2.58 36.82 -20.45
CA ASN A 587 2.56 37.48 -19.13
C ASN A 587 1.44 38.47 -18.74
N VAL A 588 0.64 38.14 -17.70
CA VAL A 588 0.32 39.06 -16.58
C VAL A 588 0.24 38.28 -15.26
N ASP A 589 0.85 38.80 -14.20
CA ASP A 589 0.78 38.32 -12.81
C ASP A 589 -0.54 38.70 -12.11
N LYS A 590 -1.12 37.78 -11.32
CA LYS A 590 -1.87 38.10 -10.09
C LYS A 590 -2.28 36.88 -9.23
N GLY A 591 -1.87 36.94 -7.96
CA GLY A 591 -2.77 36.79 -6.81
C GLY A 591 -3.37 35.40 -6.51
N ASN A 592 -2.69 34.63 -5.65
CA ASN A 592 -3.25 33.43 -5.02
C ASN A 592 -3.83 33.76 -3.61
N PRO A 593 -5.13 33.59 -3.35
CA PRO A 593 -5.73 33.87 -2.04
C PRO A 593 -5.59 32.70 -1.05
N THR A 594 -5.40 33.00 0.24
CA THR A 594 -5.25 32.05 1.34
C THR A 594 -6.58 31.66 2.03
N LEU A 595 -6.49 30.69 2.96
CA LEU A 595 -7.45 30.25 4.01
C LEU A 595 -8.34 29.04 3.68
N PRO A 596 -8.84 28.28 4.70
CA PRO A 596 -8.51 28.30 6.14
C PRO A 596 -8.10 26.92 6.74
N GLU A 597 -7.60 26.95 7.97
CA GLU A 597 -7.46 25.77 8.85
C GLU A 597 -8.82 25.19 9.30
N LYS A 598 -8.84 23.92 9.76
CA LYS A 598 -9.86 23.45 10.72
C LYS A 598 -9.38 22.33 11.66
N GLY A 599 -9.14 22.70 12.91
CA GLY A 599 -9.65 22.03 14.12
C GLY A 599 -9.47 20.51 14.31
N GLN A 600 -8.39 20.14 15.01
CA GLN A 600 -8.33 19.21 16.15
C GLN A 600 -9.45 18.14 16.35
N GLY A 601 -9.03 16.88 16.44
CA GLY A 601 -9.71 15.82 17.19
C GLY A 601 -8.67 15.02 17.98
N ALA A 602 -8.97 14.58 19.21
CA ALA A 602 -7.95 14.06 20.14
C ALA A 602 -8.37 12.79 20.91
N SER A 603 -7.34 12.13 21.46
CA SER A 603 -7.32 11.12 22.55
C SER A 603 -7.20 9.62 22.20
N HIS A 604 -5.96 9.12 22.25
CA HIS A 604 -5.55 8.23 23.36
C HIS A 604 -4.02 8.22 23.50
N VAL A 605 -3.52 8.45 24.72
CA VAL A 605 -2.07 8.38 25.03
C VAL A 605 -1.88 7.51 26.26
N GLN A 606 -1.25 6.36 26.06
CA GLN A 606 -0.87 5.44 27.13
C GLN A 606 0.54 5.79 27.62
N ARG A 607 0.69 6.11 28.91
CA ARG A 607 1.98 6.48 29.53
C ARG A 607 2.67 5.28 30.18
N LEU A 608 4.01 5.26 30.08
CA LEU A 608 5.04 4.95 31.11
C LEU A 608 6.25 4.25 30.46
N PRO A 609 7.47 4.31 31.07
CA PRO A 609 7.94 5.17 32.15
C PRO A 609 8.93 6.24 31.66
N ALA A 610 9.46 7.07 32.56
CA ALA A 610 10.53 8.03 32.24
C ALA A 610 11.80 7.74 33.07
N THR A 611 12.95 7.61 32.39
CA THR A 611 14.28 7.50 33.02
C THR A 611 15.30 8.36 32.26
N GLY A 612 15.02 9.66 32.15
CA GLY A 612 16.01 10.68 31.81
C GLY A 612 16.44 11.40 33.08
N HIS A 613 17.74 11.43 33.39
CA HIS A 613 18.26 12.23 34.50
C HIS A 613 18.36 13.70 34.07
N ASP A 614 17.26 14.43 34.30
CA ASP A 614 17.13 15.85 33.99
C ASP A 614 18.05 16.68 34.92
N MET A 615 19.29 16.91 34.47
CA MET A 615 20.34 17.55 35.28
C MET A 615 20.14 19.07 35.31
N ASN A 616 19.16 19.48 36.10
CA ASN A 616 18.61 20.82 36.10
C ASN A 616 19.63 21.86 36.64
N TYR A 617 20.24 22.63 35.73
CA TYR A 617 21.24 23.66 36.05
C TYR A 617 20.67 24.98 36.59
N LEU A 618 19.35 25.23 36.50
CA LEU A 618 18.73 26.47 36.99
C LEU A 618 19.06 26.80 38.46
N PRO A 619 19.03 25.89 39.45
CA PRO A 619 19.45 26.18 40.82
C PRO A 619 20.89 26.70 40.92
N PHE A 620 21.84 26.20 40.12
CA PHE A 620 23.23 26.67 40.15
C PHE A 620 23.38 28.06 39.56
N ILE A 621 22.72 28.34 38.43
CA ILE A 621 22.70 29.67 37.80
C ILE A 621 22.00 30.67 38.72
N GLY A 622 20.88 30.29 39.33
CA GLY A 622 20.16 31.10 40.32
C GLY A 622 21.01 31.42 41.54
N PHE A 623 21.74 30.44 42.09
CA PHE A 623 22.64 30.65 43.24
C PHE A 623 23.79 31.60 42.89
N ALA A 624 24.38 31.47 41.70
CA ALA A 624 25.41 32.39 41.21
C ALA A 624 24.89 33.83 41.08
N LEU A 625 23.70 34.03 40.51
CA LEU A 625 23.06 35.34 40.37
C LEU A 625 22.69 35.95 41.73
N VAL A 626 22.21 35.16 42.69
CA VAL A 626 21.93 35.61 44.07
C VAL A 626 23.22 36.06 44.76
N LEU A 627 24.32 35.31 44.65
CA LEU A 627 25.63 35.71 45.18
C LEU A 627 26.14 37.01 44.54
N LEU A 628 25.97 37.18 43.22
CA LEU A 628 26.35 38.40 42.50
C LEU A 628 25.53 39.62 42.99
N GLY A 629 24.21 39.45 43.15
CA GLY A 629 23.31 40.48 43.67
C GLY A 629 23.59 40.87 45.12
N ILE A 630 23.95 39.91 45.98
CA ILE A 630 24.41 40.17 47.35
C ILE A 630 25.72 40.99 47.33
N ARG A 631 26.67 40.65 46.45
CA ARG A 631 27.93 41.38 46.31
C ARG A 631 27.71 42.84 45.88
N LEU A 632 26.85 43.07 44.88
CA LEU A 632 26.46 44.40 44.41
C LEU A 632 25.77 45.22 45.52
N ARG A 633 24.83 44.63 46.27
CA ARG A 633 24.20 45.30 47.42
C ARG A 633 25.20 45.66 48.53
N PHE A 634 26.22 44.83 48.78
CA PHE A 634 27.27 45.14 49.76
C PHE A 634 28.23 46.23 49.30
N MET A 635 28.50 46.34 48.00
CA MET A 635 29.31 47.42 47.42
C MET A 635 28.59 48.77 47.50
N ILE A 636 27.33 48.83 47.03
CA ILE A 636 26.53 50.07 47.02
C ILE A 636 26.29 50.63 48.43
N LYS A 637 26.26 49.78 49.47
CA LYS A 637 25.98 50.18 50.86
C LYS A 637 27.23 50.50 51.69
N ASN A 638 28.42 50.53 51.09
CA ASN A 638 29.70 50.85 51.74
C ASN A 638 30.60 51.81 50.93
N SER A 639 30.04 52.50 49.93
CA SER A 639 30.67 53.65 49.28
C SER A 639 30.25 54.98 49.94
#